data_AF-A0A7G5GR59-F1
#
_entry.id   AF-A0A7G5GR59-F1
#
_cell.length_a   1.000
_cell.length_b   1.000
_cell.length_c   1.000
_cell.angle_alpha   90.00
_cell.angle_beta   90.00
_cell.angle_gamma   90.00
#
_symmetry.space_group_name_H-M   'P 1'
#
loop_
_entity.id
_entity.type
_entity.pdbx_description
1 polymer ?
#
loop_
_entity_poly.entity_id
_entity_poly.type
_entity_poly.pdbx_seq_one_letter_code
_entity_poly.pdbx_strand_id
1 'polypeptide(L)'
;MAKKKQPSGYENPRSVAPKPTPTPTQGAARTNATRPVETAQRPPVRSTPAKPVVTDDLPIERRPIEWWPPVVLALLGFALYINTFGHQYALDDIAAVGQNLFVKKGLAGIPDLLRTEFWHFSNISLGYYRPLSLITFAMEQEYFKDNPNISHMINAGLYGVTGLVVGVLLQKWLSKQTITAFLIGLVFIAHPLHTEIVANIKGRDEILSFLFIALMLLSYWKHLEADSPYWFKGPVSDWPLGGILGLFSIVGGWVIGSSLMVNTLGSTAGGVLGVLIMGALSGSWMGLACASLYFAFLSKESSIVSLALIPAMQYWFARRNVWQSLISLWPFLIVTALFFYQKQKMIGTLSGTPPVDWANYPYAIEKTQKSTMFKFLEYYLRLIFLPHPLVYDYSYNVIPSGGKGDILTWAGFFTFLGLIWLAWKGFMKRTLWGFGIFWFFVTMAPGLGFIWLRGGIFAERFSYAAVMGFGFVLIWALQKLLVRQSEDSPKPVLVRYAPLLGLMAVVAGLYSFKTVERNRDWENNFILFNSALPYAPNSCQVQRHVANEWIEKGLKDRAKADSIANATNAIKPKPSLEQVKKAQILIDTNIAHANKHGRWALDHLQESTRIYPNFGEAYFSMAYVFQKITPNVDSAKYYYKQTIRAANAYAPAYNNLGVIYQGEGQTQNNRQKLELASYYYNRSMVVNPAYVDGQNNRANLLKAFGIDVKMLPDSIVNKY
;
A
#
# COMPACT_ATOMS: atom_id res chain seq x y z
N MET A 1 36.15 16.70 -28.86
CA MET A 1 36.47 17.13 -30.24
C MET A 1 37.85 16.60 -30.61
N ALA A 2 38.05 16.29 -31.90
CA ALA A 2 39.30 15.89 -32.59
C ALA A 2 39.79 14.42 -32.51
N LYS A 3 39.46 13.71 -33.61
CA LYS A 3 40.12 12.60 -34.34
C LYS A 3 41.65 12.85 -34.54
N LYS A 4 42.58 11.95 -34.92
CA LYS A 4 42.61 10.68 -35.70
C LYS A 4 44.08 10.18 -35.78
N LYS A 5 44.26 8.89 -36.16
CA LYS A 5 45.29 8.29 -37.07
C LYS A 5 46.65 7.76 -36.54
N GLN A 6 46.78 6.42 -36.64
CA GLN A 6 47.93 5.56 -37.07
C GLN A 6 48.57 6.01 -38.41
N PRO A 7 49.75 5.51 -38.91
CA PRO A 7 50.12 4.07 -39.03
C PRO A 7 51.63 3.66 -39.13
N SER A 8 51.83 2.34 -39.34
CA SER A 8 52.86 1.65 -40.17
C SER A 8 54.10 1.01 -39.52
N GLY A 9 54.50 -0.16 -40.06
CA GLY A 9 55.80 -0.82 -39.85
C GLY A 9 55.75 -2.36 -39.98
N TYR A 10 56.15 -2.88 -41.13
CA TYR A 10 56.17 -4.30 -41.57
C TYR A 10 57.64 -4.80 -41.71
N GLU A 11 57.83 -6.10 -42.04
CA GLU A 11 59.02 -6.81 -42.61
C GLU A 11 60.04 -7.47 -41.64
N ASN A 12 60.65 -8.67 -41.84
CA ASN A 12 60.61 -9.82 -42.79
C ASN A 12 61.61 -10.93 -42.24
N PRO A 13 62.23 -11.89 -42.99
CA PRO A 13 61.79 -13.24 -43.45
C PRO A 13 62.66 -14.50 -43.07
N ARG A 14 62.06 -15.71 -43.26
CA ARG A 14 62.50 -17.04 -43.83
C ARG A 14 63.94 -17.62 -43.57
N SER A 15 64.17 -18.95 -43.41
CA SER A 15 64.10 -20.00 -44.47
C SER A 15 64.65 -21.42 -44.08
N VAL A 16 64.11 -22.51 -44.73
CA VAL A 16 64.75 -23.78 -45.28
C VAL A 16 65.29 -24.88 -44.31
N ALA A 17 65.21 -26.23 -44.48
CA ALA A 17 64.53 -27.26 -45.34
C ALA A 17 64.76 -28.72 -44.76
N PRO A 18 64.82 -29.87 -45.50
CA PRO A 18 63.74 -30.89 -45.71
C PRO A 18 64.13 -32.39 -45.46
N LYS A 19 63.20 -33.37 -45.71
CA LYS A 19 63.40 -34.78 -46.24
C LYS A 19 62.19 -35.74 -45.92
N PRO A 20 62.03 -36.95 -46.51
CA PRO A 20 61.86 -37.33 -47.92
C PRO A 20 60.73 -38.39 -48.17
N THR A 21 60.45 -38.72 -49.45
CA THR A 21 59.55 -39.80 -49.93
C THR A 21 60.32 -41.05 -50.39
N PRO A 22 59.64 -42.21 -50.53
CA PRO A 22 59.81 -43.03 -51.73
C PRO A 22 58.49 -43.58 -52.35
N THR A 23 58.65 -44.16 -53.54
CA THR A 23 57.78 -44.29 -54.73
C THR A 23 57.09 -45.69 -54.88
N PRO A 24 56.30 -45.95 -55.97
CA PRO A 24 55.20 -46.93 -56.03
C PRO A 24 55.52 -48.24 -56.81
N THR A 25 54.60 -49.20 -56.79
CA THR A 25 54.56 -50.34 -57.73
C THR A 25 53.17 -50.58 -58.32
N GLN A 26 53.19 -50.88 -59.63
CA GLN A 26 52.10 -51.15 -60.56
C GLN A 26 51.70 -52.65 -60.58
N GLY A 27 50.56 -52.99 -61.20
CA GLY A 27 50.41 -54.30 -61.85
C GLY A 27 48.98 -54.87 -61.86
N ALA A 28 48.38 -54.95 -63.04
CA ALA A 28 47.02 -55.40 -63.31
C ALA A 28 46.86 -56.92 -63.45
N ALA A 29 45.66 -57.45 -63.17
CA ALA A 29 45.07 -58.58 -63.91
C ALA A 29 43.54 -58.61 -63.71
N ARG A 30 42.80 -58.54 -64.82
CA ARG A 30 41.35 -58.76 -64.91
C ARG A 30 41.08 -60.24 -65.20
N THR A 31 40.12 -60.83 -64.51
CA THR A 31 39.29 -61.93 -65.05
C THR A 31 37.84 -61.73 -64.59
N ASN A 32 36.95 -61.60 -65.57
CA ASN A 32 35.49 -61.52 -65.42
C ASN A 32 34.91 -62.94 -65.23
N ALA A 33 34.00 -63.13 -64.27
CA ALA A 33 32.96 -64.16 -64.32
C ALA A 33 31.78 -63.81 -63.38
N THR A 34 30.84 -63.03 -63.94
CA THR A 34 29.36 -63.08 -63.84
C THR A 34 28.59 -63.58 -62.59
N ARG A 35 27.63 -62.71 -62.19
CA ARG A 35 26.29 -62.88 -61.53
C ARG A 35 26.18 -62.55 -60.04
N PRO A 36 24.99 -62.16 -59.53
CA PRO A 36 24.08 -61.08 -59.96
C PRO A 36 23.85 -60.06 -58.82
N VAL A 37 23.12 -58.99 -59.13
CA VAL A 37 22.83 -57.83 -58.26
C VAL A 37 22.17 -58.24 -56.94
N GLU A 38 22.89 -58.07 -55.84
CA GLU A 38 22.35 -58.05 -54.48
C GLU A 38 22.46 -56.61 -53.98
N THR A 39 21.33 -56.01 -53.62
CA THR A 39 21.25 -54.64 -53.09
C THR A 39 21.83 -54.61 -51.68
N ALA A 40 23.15 -54.47 -51.59
CA ALA A 40 23.84 -54.27 -50.32
C ALA A 40 23.45 -52.90 -49.72
N GLN A 41 22.64 -52.96 -48.66
CA GLN A 41 22.36 -51.84 -47.77
C GLN A 41 23.67 -51.21 -47.28
N ARG A 42 23.81 -49.89 -47.43
CA ARG A 42 24.91 -49.14 -46.78
C ARG A 42 24.78 -49.33 -45.26
N PRO A 43 25.88 -49.59 -44.53
CA PRO A 43 25.84 -49.63 -43.07
C PRO A 43 25.35 -48.26 -42.54
N PRO A 44 24.56 -48.23 -41.46
CA PRO A 44 24.04 -46.98 -40.93
C PRO A 44 25.22 -46.12 -40.49
N VAL A 45 25.23 -44.88 -40.99
CA VAL A 45 26.09 -43.81 -40.46
C VAL A 45 25.78 -43.74 -38.96
N ARG A 46 26.74 -44.13 -38.12
CA ARG A 46 26.68 -43.87 -36.68
C ARG A 46 26.48 -42.37 -36.53
N SER A 47 25.27 -41.96 -36.18
CA SER A 47 25.03 -40.61 -35.68
C SER A 47 25.90 -40.48 -34.44
N THR A 48 26.92 -39.64 -34.53
CA THR A 48 27.57 -39.11 -33.33
C THR A 48 26.43 -38.55 -32.46
N PRO A 49 26.25 -39.02 -31.22
CA PRO A 49 25.25 -38.42 -30.35
C PRO A 49 25.60 -36.94 -30.28
N ALA A 50 24.66 -36.09 -30.69
CA ALA A 50 24.78 -34.66 -30.51
C ALA A 50 25.19 -34.44 -29.05
N LYS A 51 26.33 -33.78 -28.83
CA LYS A 51 26.73 -33.39 -27.49
C LYS A 51 25.50 -32.73 -26.85
N PRO A 52 25.01 -33.22 -25.70
CA PRO A 52 23.90 -32.56 -25.04
C PRO A 52 24.32 -31.11 -24.88
N VAL A 53 23.46 -30.19 -25.34
CA VAL A 53 23.61 -28.78 -25.01
C VAL A 53 23.58 -28.75 -23.49
N VAL A 54 24.74 -28.58 -22.86
CA VAL A 54 24.84 -28.40 -21.42
C VAL A 54 24.22 -27.04 -21.16
N THR A 55 22.93 -27.02 -20.87
CA THR A 55 22.34 -25.89 -20.17
C THR A 55 22.94 -25.92 -18.78
N ASP A 56 23.77 -24.94 -18.43
CA ASP A 56 24.33 -24.73 -17.08
C ASP A 56 23.25 -24.48 -16.00
N ASP A 57 21.97 -24.59 -16.35
CA ASP A 57 20.84 -24.46 -15.46
C ASP A 57 20.62 -25.80 -14.73
N LEU A 58 20.83 -25.80 -13.42
CA LEU A 58 20.41 -26.92 -12.57
C LEU A 58 18.89 -27.14 -12.75
N PRO A 59 18.42 -28.37 -13.02
CA PRO A 59 16.99 -28.63 -13.16
C PRO A 59 16.29 -28.31 -11.84
N ILE A 60 15.22 -27.52 -11.92
CA ILE A 60 14.39 -27.18 -10.74
C ILE A 60 13.66 -28.45 -10.30
N GLU A 61 13.96 -28.94 -9.10
CA GLU A 61 13.33 -30.14 -8.55
C GLU A 61 11.81 -29.97 -8.43
N ARG A 62 11.04 -30.77 -9.18
CA ARG A 62 9.58 -30.82 -9.07
C ARG A 62 9.16 -31.66 -7.86
N ARG A 63 8.99 -31.01 -6.71
CA ARG A 63 8.41 -31.67 -5.53
C ARG A 63 6.92 -31.34 -5.37
N PRO A 64 6.11 -32.33 -4.94
CA PRO A 64 4.73 -32.08 -4.56
C PRO A 64 4.69 -31.16 -3.34
N ILE A 65 3.63 -30.37 -3.24
CA ILE A 65 3.41 -29.45 -2.12
C ILE A 65 2.81 -30.24 -0.96
N GLU A 66 3.39 -30.10 0.22
CA GLU A 66 2.70 -30.50 1.45
C GLU A 66 1.67 -29.42 1.78
N TRP A 67 0.39 -29.78 1.91
CA TRP A 67 -0.67 -28.79 2.08
C TRP A 67 -0.86 -28.31 3.52
N TRP A 68 -0.37 -29.07 4.52
CA TRP A 68 -0.54 -28.69 5.92
C TRP A 68 0.08 -27.32 6.27
N PRO A 69 1.30 -26.93 5.82
CA PRO A 69 1.85 -25.63 6.19
C PRO A 69 1.08 -24.44 5.57
N PRO A 70 0.81 -24.39 4.26
CA PRO A 70 0.03 -23.32 3.65
C PRO A 70 -1.37 -23.21 4.24
N VAL A 71 -2.03 -24.34 4.52
CA VAL A 71 -3.37 -24.35 5.14
C VAL A 71 -3.31 -23.81 6.56
N VAL A 72 -2.34 -24.22 7.38
CA VAL A 72 -2.18 -23.69 8.75
C VAL A 72 -1.91 -22.19 8.72
N LEU A 73 -1.04 -21.71 7.82
CA LEU A 73 -0.77 -20.28 7.66
C LEU A 73 -2.03 -19.50 7.22
N ALA A 74 -2.83 -20.07 6.31
CA ALA A 74 -4.06 -19.46 5.86
C ALA A 74 -5.11 -19.35 6.97
N LEU A 75 -5.32 -20.45 7.71
CA LEU A 75 -6.25 -20.51 8.83
C LEU A 75 -5.83 -19.57 9.96
N LEU A 76 -4.54 -19.55 10.31
CA LEU A 76 -4.01 -18.62 11.30
C LEU A 76 -4.19 -17.16 10.84
N GLY A 77 -3.83 -16.85 9.60
CA GLY A 77 -3.99 -15.51 9.04
C GLY A 77 -5.43 -15.03 9.10
N PHE A 78 -6.41 -15.88 8.78
CA PHE A 78 -7.82 -15.55 8.94
C PHE A 78 -8.22 -15.40 10.42
N ALA A 79 -7.85 -16.38 11.26
CA ALA A 79 -8.27 -16.44 12.66
C ALA A 79 -7.81 -15.25 13.50
N LEU A 80 -6.62 -14.71 13.22
CA LEU A 80 -6.06 -13.56 13.93
C LEU A 80 -6.91 -12.29 13.81
N TYR A 81 -7.78 -12.19 12.80
CA TYR A 81 -8.58 -11.00 12.53
C TYR A 81 -10.08 -11.24 12.65
N ILE A 82 -10.54 -12.42 13.08
CA ILE A 82 -11.97 -12.68 13.33
C ILE A 82 -12.54 -11.69 14.34
N ASN A 83 -11.73 -11.25 15.32
CA ASN A 83 -12.18 -10.27 16.31
C ASN A 83 -12.38 -8.87 15.76
N THR A 84 -12.06 -8.61 14.48
CA THR A 84 -12.43 -7.36 13.79
C THR A 84 -13.85 -7.39 13.23
N PHE A 85 -14.50 -8.55 13.24
CA PHE A 85 -15.90 -8.65 12.81
C PHE A 85 -16.77 -7.94 13.84
N GLY A 86 -17.55 -6.93 13.42
CA GLY A 86 -18.29 -6.04 14.31
C GLY A 86 -17.69 -4.64 14.42
N HIS A 87 -16.45 -4.44 13.94
CA HIS A 87 -15.82 -3.13 13.92
C HIS A 87 -16.47 -2.20 12.88
N GLN A 88 -16.30 -0.90 13.07
CA GLN A 88 -16.80 0.15 12.18
C GLN A 88 -15.69 0.61 11.23
N TYR A 89 -16.06 1.39 10.22
CA TYR A 89 -15.07 2.11 9.41
C TYR A 89 -14.22 3.03 10.31
N ALA A 90 -12.90 2.97 10.15
CA ALA A 90 -11.96 3.79 10.89
C ALA A 90 -10.97 4.50 9.96
N LEU A 91 -10.53 5.69 10.36
CA LEU A 91 -9.53 6.50 9.68
C LEU A 91 -9.87 6.69 8.18
N ASP A 92 -9.05 6.14 7.29
CA ASP A 92 -9.13 6.31 5.83
C ASP A 92 -10.34 5.60 5.22
N ASP A 93 -10.94 4.64 5.94
CA ASP A 93 -12.12 3.90 5.49
C ASP A 93 -13.31 4.83 5.21
N ILE A 94 -13.47 5.83 6.07
CA ILE A 94 -14.56 6.81 5.97
C ILE A 94 -14.45 7.57 4.65
N ALA A 95 -13.24 7.96 4.27
CA ALA A 95 -13.00 8.73 3.07
C ALA A 95 -13.00 7.83 1.81
N ALA A 96 -12.32 6.68 1.86
CA ALA A 96 -12.17 5.76 0.73
C ALA A 96 -13.46 5.03 0.36
N VAL A 97 -14.29 4.68 1.36
CA VAL A 97 -15.54 3.92 1.17
C VAL A 97 -16.75 4.79 1.48
N GLY A 98 -16.79 5.41 2.66
CA GLY A 98 -17.95 6.13 3.18
C GLY A 98 -18.32 7.41 2.43
N GLN A 99 -17.33 8.15 1.93
CA GLN A 99 -17.51 9.47 1.29
C GLN A 99 -17.21 9.45 -0.21
N ASN A 100 -16.61 8.37 -0.73
CA ASN A 100 -16.26 8.29 -2.14
C ASN A 100 -17.51 8.03 -3.01
N LEU A 101 -17.95 9.09 -3.69
CA LEU A 101 -19.16 9.08 -4.53
C LEU A 101 -19.15 8.00 -5.61
N PHE A 102 -17.99 7.66 -6.18
CA PHE A 102 -17.91 6.61 -7.21
C PHE A 102 -18.02 5.21 -6.62
N VAL A 103 -17.41 4.98 -5.44
CA VAL A 103 -17.56 3.72 -4.71
C VAL A 103 -19.02 3.51 -4.30
N LYS A 104 -19.72 4.57 -3.86
CA LYS A 104 -21.15 4.54 -3.51
C LYS A 104 -22.08 4.22 -4.68
N LYS A 105 -21.66 4.45 -5.93
CA LYS A 105 -22.44 4.07 -7.13
C LYS A 105 -22.41 2.57 -7.42
N GLY A 106 -21.68 1.77 -6.65
CA GLY A 106 -21.58 0.33 -6.89
C GLY A 106 -20.90 0.01 -8.23
N LEU A 107 -21.41 -0.99 -8.95
CA LEU A 107 -20.83 -1.43 -10.23
C LEU A 107 -20.85 -0.33 -11.30
N ALA A 108 -21.84 0.57 -11.25
CA ALA A 108 -21.95 1.70 -12.17
C ALA A 108 -20.82 2.72 -12.02
N GLY A 109 -20.13 2.75 -10.87
CA GLY A 109 -19.00 3.63 -10.61
C GLY A 109 -17.66 3.14 -11.17
N ILE A 110 -17.54 1.88 -11.59
CA ILE A 110 -16.27 1.27 -12.04
C ILE A 110 -15.60 2.06 -13.18
N PRO A 111 -16.31 2.54 -14.23
CA PRO A 111 -15.68 3.34 -15.28
C PRO A 111 -15.09 4.66 -14.79
N ASP A 112 -15.71 5.29 -13.78
CA ASP A 112 -15.22 6.53 -13.16
C ASP A 112 -13.98 6.24 -12.31
N LEU A 113 -13.99 5.14 -11.54
CA LEU A 113 -12.87 4.71 -10.70
C LEU A 113 -11.59 4.40 -11.51
N LEU A 114 -11.72 3.94 -12.75
CA LEU A 114 -10.59 3.67 -13.65
C LEU A 114 -10.01 4.94 -14.28
N ARG A 115 -10.73 6.07 -14.21
CA ARG A 115 -10.35 7.35 -14.83
C ARG A 115 -10.00 8.43 -13.82
N THR A 116 -10.04 8.11 -12.54
CA THR A 116 -9.85 9.07 -11.46
C THR A 116 -8.73 8.64 -10.55
N GLU A 117 -8.16 9.60 -9.83
CA GLU A 117 -7.20 9.32 -8.77
C GLU A 117 -7.89 8.81 -7.51
N PHE A 118 -7.13 8.13 -6.65
CA PHE A 118 -7.64 7.49 -5.46
C PHE A 118 -8.38 8.45 -4.52
N TRP A 119 -7.86 9.68 -4.40
CA TRP A 119 -8.42 10.75 -3.56
C TRP A 119 -9.07 11.85 -4.40
N HIS A 120 -9.92 11.49 -5.37
CA HIS A 120 -10.54 12.46 -6.30
C HIS A 120 -11.38 13.57 -5.64
N PHE A 121 -11.89 13.32 -4.44
CA PHE A 121 -12.70 14.27 -3.68
C PHE A 121 -11.88 15.27 -2.87
N SER A 122 -10.56 15.08 -2.82
CA SER A 122 -9.65 16.10 -2.32
C SER A 122 -9.46 17.14 -3.42
N ASN A 123 -9.52 18.45 -3.10
CA ASN A 123 -9.22 19.54 -4.05
C ASN A 123 -7.74 19.59 -4.45
N ILE A 124 -7.01 18.50 -4.23
CA ILE A 124 -5.57 18.36 -4.36
C ILE A 124 -5.32 17.04 -5.08
N SER A 125 -4.65 17.13 -6.22
CA SER A 125 -4.24 15.95 -6.97
C SER A 125 -2.98 15.34 -6.36
N LEU A 126 -3.18 14.22 -5.66
CA LEU A 126 -2.11 13.44 -5.01
C LEU A 126 -1.45 12.47 -6.00
N GLY A 127 -2.07 12.24 -7.17
CA GLY A 127 -1.52 11.44 -8.26
C GLY A 127 -1.39 9.96 -7.93
N TYR A 128 -2.17 9.46 -6.97
CA TYR A 128 -2.26 8.05 -6.62
C TYR A 128 -3.29 7.35 -7.50
N TYR A 129 -2.86 6.37 -8.28
CA TYR A 129 -3.73 5.55 -9.12
C TYR A 129 -3.80 4.12 -8.57
N ARG A 130 -4.92 3.82 -7.88
CA ARG A 130 -5.15 2.54 -7.19
C ARG A 130 -6.59 2.05 -7.41
N PRO A 131 -7.01 1.83 -8.66
CA PRO A 131 -8.40 1.51 -8.96
C PRO A 131 -8.85 0.15 -8.41
N LEU A 132 -7.95 -0.83 -8.24
CA LEU A 132 -8.37 -2.19 -7.90
C LEU A 132 -9.06 -2.29 -6.53
N SER A 133 -8.49 -1.67 -5.50
CA SER A 133 -9.10 -1.68 -4.16
C SER A 133 -10.44 -0.93 -4.15
N LEU A 134 -10.53 0.22 -4.82
CA LEU A 134 -11.78 0.97 -4.96
C LEU A 134 -12.85 0.18 -5.69
N ILE A 135 -12.48 -0.58 -6.73
CA ILE A 135 -13.41 -1.47 -7.45
C ILE A 135 -13.92 -2.56 -6.49
N THR A 136 -13.06 -3.16 -5.66
CA THR A 136 -13.53 -4.15 -4.67
C THR A 136 -14.51 -3.53 -3.67
N PHE A 137 -14.27 -2.30 -3.21
CA PHE A 137 -15.20 -1.58 -2.34
C PHE A 137 -16.52 -1.25 -3.06
N ALA A 138 -16.46 -0.86 -4.33
CA ALA A 138 -17.66 -0.60 -5.14
C ALA A 138 -18.50 -1.87 -5.34
N MET A 139 -17.86 -3.02 -5.56
CA MET A 139 -18.55 -4.31 -5.60
C MET A 139 -19.23 -4.63 -4.27
N GLU A 140 -18.58 -4.38 -3.13
CA GLU A 140 -19.22 -4.55 -1.83
C GLU A 140 -20.42 -3.62 -1.63
N GLN A 141 -20.31 -2.36 -2.04
CA GLN A 141 -21.42 -1.41 -1.97
C GLN A 141 -22.61 -1.81 -2.83
N GLU A 142 -22.38 -2.49 -3.96
CA GLU A 142 -23.46 -3.06 -4.78
C GLU A 142 -24.27 -4.09 -3.98
N TYR A 143 -23.58 -5.11 -3.44
CA TYR A 143 -24.22 -6.31 -2.88
C TYR A 143 -24.56 -6.22 -1.39
N PHE A 144 -23.73 -5.54 -0.60
CA PHE A 144 -23.78 -5.52 0.87
C PHE A 144 -24.01 -4.13 1.45
N LYS A 145 -24.00 -3.08 0.61
CA LYS A 145 -24.16 -1.67 1.02
C LYS A 145 -23.11 -1.29 2.07
N ASP A 146 -23.43 -0.32 2.93
CA ASP A 146 -22.53 0.19 3.97
C ASP A 146 -22.40 -0.74 5.18
N ASN A 147 -21.82 -1.93 4.96
CA ASN A 147 -21.61 -2.93 6.00
C ASN A 147 -20.10 -3.20 6.24
N PRO A 148 -19.48 -2.51 7.22
CA PRO A 148 -18.07 -2.70 7.57
C PRO A 148 -17.70 -4.15 7.90
N ASN A 149 -18.62 -4.92 8.47
CA ASN A 149 -18.36 -6.30 8.89
C ASN A 149 -17.96 -7.19 7.71
N ILE A 150 -18.61 -7.01 6.57
CA ILE A 150 -18.29 -7.76 5.35
C ILE A 150 -16.91 -7.34 4.84
N SER A 151 -16.57 -6.06 4.91
CA SER A 151 -15.26 -5.57 4.50
C SER A 151 -14.11 -6.10 5.36
N HIS A 152 -14.30 -6.19 6.69
CA HIS A 152 -13.35 -6.83 7.58
C HIS A 152 -13.22 -8.34 7.29
N MET A 153 -14.33 -9.04 7.05
CA MET A 153 -14.32 -10.46 6.67
C MET A 153 -13.55 -10.69 5.35
N ILE A 154 -13.75 -9.83 4.34
CA ILE A 154 -13.02 -9.90 3.08
C ILE A 154 -11.53 -9.64 3.30
N ASN A 155 -11.14 -8.65 4.10
CA ASN A 155 -9.73 -8.38 4.41
C ASN A 155 -9.07 -9.56 5.12
N ALA A 156 -9.71 -10.12 6.15
CA ALA A 156 -9.23 -11.32 6.85
C ALA A 156 -9.10 -12.51 5.90
N GLY A 157 -10.09 -12.70 5.00
CA GLY A 157 -10.07 -13.74 3.96
C GLY A 157 -8.91 -13.57 2.97
N LEU A 158 -8.72 -12.37 2.44
CA LEU A 158 -7.61 -12.04 1.53
C LEU A 158 -6.25 -12.23 2.22
N TYR A 159 -6.16 -11.91 3.51
CA TYR A 159 -4.95 -12.15 4.29
C TYR A 159 -4.68 -13.65 4.51
N GLY A 160 -5.72 -14.44 4.78
CA GLY A 160 -5.63 -15.91 4.80
C GLY A 160 -5.18 -16.50 3.46
N VAL A 161 -5.74 -16.04 2.34
CA VAL A 161 -5.31 -16.42 0.99
C VAL A 161 -3.85 -16.03 0.73
N THR A 162 -3.42 -14.87 1.23
CA THR A 162 -2.01 -14.44 1.19
C THR A 162 -1.12 -15.44 1.93
N GLY A 163 -1.52 -15.89 3.12
CA GLY A 163 -0.81 -16.94 3.86
C GLY A 163 -0.71 -18.27 3.12
N LEU A 164 -1.78 -18.68 2.42
CA LEU A 164 -1.78 -19.87 1.56
C LEU A 164 -0.74 -19.74 0.43
N VAL A 165 -0.81 -18.65 -0.34
CA VAL A 165 0.08 -18.44 -1.50
C VAL A 165 1.53 -18.32 -1.07
N VAL A 166 1.80 -17.57 0.00
CA VAL A 166 3.14 -17.43 0.58
C VAL A 166 3.67 -18.79 1.06
N GLY A 167 2.85 -19.58 1.74
CA GLY A 167 3.23 -20.93 2.18
C GLY A 167 3.64 -21.84 1.02
N VAL A 168 2.88 -21.81 -0.08
CA VAL A 168 3.22 -22.56 -1.30
C VAL A 168 4.53 -22.05 -1.93
N LEU A 169 4.67 -20.73 -2.06
CA LEU A 169 5.85 -20.10 -2.64
C LEU A 169 7.12 -20.44 -1.85
N LEU A 170 7.07 -20.34 -0.52
CA LEU A 170 8.21 -20.65 0.35
C LEU A 170 8.60 -22.13 0.26
N GLN A 171 7.63 -23.05 0.21
CA GLN A 171 7.94 -24.49 0.00
C GLN A 171 8.58 -24.74 -1.36
N LYS A 172 8.15 -24.03 -2.40
CA LYS A 172 8.75 -24.15 -3.75
C LYS A 172 10.22 -23.69 -3.75
N TRP A 173 10.53 -22.60 -3.06
CA TRP A 173 11.90 -22.08 -2.94
C TRP A 173 12.78 -22.92 -2.00
N LEU A 174 12.19 -23.49 -0.94
CA LEU A 174 12.86 -24.27 0.09
C LEU A 174 12.37 -25.72 0.08
N SER A 175 12.38 -26.35 -1.11
CA SER A 175 11.77 -27.67 -1.37
C SER A 175 12.32 -28.83 -0.52
N LYS A 176 13.50 -28.66 0.07
CA LYS A 176 14.13 -29.64 0.99
C LYS A 176 13.87 -29.34 2.47
N GLN A 177 13.27 -28.20 2.79
CA GLN A 177 13.16 -27.68 4.16
C GLN A 177 11.74 -27.16 4.45
N THR A 178 10.73 -28.04 4.37
CA THR A 178 9.32 -27.70 4.61
C THR A 178 9.09 -26.98 5.94
N ILE A 179 9.74 -27.42 7.03
CA ILE A 179 9.62 -26.77 8.35
C ILE A 179 10.21 -25.36 8.33
N THR A 180 11.36 -25.16 7.69
CA THR A 180 11.97 -23.83 7.55
C THR A 180 11.05 -22.89 6.77
N ALA A 181 10.47 -23.37 5.66
CA ALA A 181 9.49 -22.62 4.87
C ALA A 181 8.25 -22.24 5.70
N PHE A 182 7.70 -23.19 6.45
CA PHE A 182 6.58 -22.95 7.36
C PHE A 182 6.91 -21.88 8.40
N LEU A 183 8.06 -21.97 9.07
CA LEU A 183 8.45 -21.04 10.12
C LEU A 183 8.67 -19.61 9.61
N ILE A 184 9.21 -19.45 8.40
CA ILE A 184 9.34 -18.12 7.76
C ILE A 184 7.95 -17.54 7.48
N GLY A 185 7.03 -18.37 6.94
CA GLY A 185 5.64 -17.98 6.74
C GLY A 185 4.92 -17.65 8.05
N LEU A 186 5.21 -18.38 9.13
CA LEU A 186 4.62 -18.17 10.45
C LEU A 186 5.04 -16.83 11.05
N VAL A 187 6.33 -16.47 10.93
CA VAL A 187 6.83 -15.14 11.34
C VAL A 187 6.09 -14.04 10.59
N PHE A 188 5.90 -14.19 9.28
CA PHE A 188 5.16 -13.21 8.49
C PHE A 188 3.69 -13.13 8.91
N ILE A 189 2.96 -14.25 8.95
CA ILE A 189 1.51 -14.24 9.19
C ILE A 189 1.14 -13.80 10.61
N ALA A 190 1.93 -14.18 11.62
CA ALA A 190 1.64 -13.82 13.00
C ALA A 190 2.04 -12.38 13.36
N HIS A 191 2.83 -11.70 12.52
CA HIS A 191 3.48 -10.43 12.90
C HIS A 191 2.49 -9.30 13.22
N PRO A 192 2.57 -8.67 14.42
CA PRO A 192 1.65 -7.59 14.83
C PRO A 192 1.68 -6.32 13.97
N LEU A 193 2.79 -6.05 13.27
CA LEU A 193 2.89 -4.93 12.31
C LEU A 193 1.85 -5.00 11.19
N HIS A 194 1.25 -6.16 10.96
CA HIS A 194 0.25 -6.33 9.91
C HIS A 194 -1.13 -5.84 10.33
N THR A 195 -1.35 -5.52 11.62
CA THR A 195 -2.67 -5.06 12.10
C THR A 195 -3.14 -3.78 11.40
N GLU A 196 -2.27 -2.78 11.19
CA GLU A 196 -2.63 -1.56 10.46
C GLU A 196 -3.15 -1.87 9.04
N ILE A 197 -2.70 -2.97 8.43
CA ILE A 197 -3.06 -3.32 7.05
C ILE A 197 -4.33 -4.16 6.98
N VAL A 198 -4.50 -5.08 7.91
CA VAL A 198 -5.60 -6.04 7.85
C VAL A 198 -6.84 -5.52 8.58
N ALA A 199 -6.67 -4.89 9.73
CA ALA A 199 -7.79 -4.33 10.50
C ALA A 199 -8.34 -3.03 9.88
N ASN A 200 -7.50 -2.22 9.24
CA ASN A 200 -7.93 -1.08 8.42
C ASN A 200 -8.48 -1.57 7.07
N ILE A 201 -9.74 -1.28 6.74
CA ILE A 201 -10.35 -1.78 5.51
C ILE A 201 -9.61 -1.25 4.27
N LYS A 202 -9.22 0.03 4.29
CA LYS A 202 -8.46 0.70 3.24
C LYS A 202 -7.09 0.05 3.01
N GLY A 203 -6.53 -0.65 4.00
CA GLY A 203 -5.29 -1.43 3.89
C GLY A 203 -5.36 -2.60 2.90
N ARG A 204 -6.55 -2.91 2.37
CA ARG A 204 -6.74 -3.92 1.31
C ARG A 204 -5.85 -3.69 0.09
N ASP A 205 -5.52 -2.44 -0.24
CA ASP A 205 -4.60 -2.15 -1.34
C ASP A 205 -3.19 -2.72 -1.12
N GLU A 206 -2.72 -2.79 0.13
CA GLU A 206 -1.47 -3.46 0.51
C GLU A 206 -1.60 -5.00 0.45
N ILE A 207 -2.72 -5.55 0.95
CA ILE A 207 -2.96 -6.99 0.96
C ILE A 207 -3.01 -7.53 -0.47
N LEU A 208 -3.82 -6.93 -1.33
CA LEU A 208 -3.94 -7.32 -2.74
C LEU A 208 -2.63 -7.11 -3.49
N SER A 209 -1.94 -5.99 -3.25
CA SER A 209 -0.63 -5.71 -3.84
C SER A 209 0.37 -6.83 -3.54
N PHE A 210 0.52 -7.21 -2.27
CA PHE A 210 1.45 -8.26 -1.87
C PHE A 210 1.01 -9.66 -2.33
N LEU A 211 -0.29 -9.96 -2.25
CA LEU A 211 -0.86 -11.21 -2.76
C LEU A 211 -0.52 -11.39 -4.25
N PHE A 212 -0.73 -10.37 -5.07
CA PHE A 212 -0.42 -10.42 -6.50
C PHE A 212 1.10 -10.46 -6.79
N ILE A 213 1.94 -9.86 -5.94
CA ILE A 213 3.40 -10.06 -6.02
C ILE A 213 3.76 -11.53 -5.74
N ALA A 214 3.17 -12.15 -4.72
CA ALA A 214 3.42 -13.55 -4.39
C ALA A 214 2.91 -14.49 -5.51
N LEU A 215 1.74 -14.21 -6.08
CA LEU A 215 1.18 -14.95 -7.22
C LEU A 215 2.03 -14.78 -8.49
N MET A 216 2.58 -13.58 -8.73
CA MET A 216 3.54 -13.33 -9.82
C MET A 216 4.78 -14.21 -9.65
N LEU A 217 5.41 -14.19 -8.46
CA LEU A 217 6.60 -14.99 -8.18
C LEU A 217 6.32 -16.49 -8.28
N LEU A 218 5.17 -16.96 -7.77
CA LEU A 218 4.76 -18.36 -7.83
C LEU A 218 4.49 -18.82 -9.27
N SER A 219 3.75 -18.03 -10.03
CA SER A 219 3.45 -18.32 -11.45
C SER A 219 4.72 -18.33 -12.28
N TYR A 220 5.63 -17.38 -12.02
CA TYR A 220 6.92 -17.36 -12.71
C TYR A 220 7.79 -18.55 -12.30
N TRP A 221 7.79 -18.96 -11.02
CA TRP A 221 8.46 -20.20 -10.60
C TRP A 221 7.92 -21.44 -11.31
N LYS A 222 6.59 -21.55 -11.45
CA LYS A 222 5.93 -22.63 -12.20
C LYS A 222 6.29 -22.61 -13.69
N HIS A 223 6.48 -21.42 -14.27
CA HIS A 223 7.00 -21.29 -15.63
C HIS A 223 8.42 -21.87 -15.74
N LEU A 224 9.28 -21.62 -14.75
CA LEU A 224 10.63 -22.18 -14.72
C LEU A 224 10.62 -23.70 -14.49
N GLU A 225 9.63 -24.24 -13.78
CA GLU A 225 9.46 -25.70 -13.60
C GLU A 225 9.00 -26.39 -14.89
N ALA A 226 8.34 -25.70 -15.81
CA ALA A 226 7.81 -26.29 -17.02
C ALA A 226 8.92 -26.49 -18.07
N ASP A 227 9.31 -27.74 -18.36
CA ASP A 227 10.28 -28.11 -19.42
C ASP A 227 9.68 -27.97 -20.83
N SER A 228 9.01 -26.85 -21.10
CA SER A 228 8.39 -26.56 -22.38
C SER A 228 9.04 -25.34 -22.99
N PRO A 229 9.66 -25.44 -24.19
CA PRO A 229 10.16 -24.28 -24.92
C PRO A 229 9.03 -23.33 -25.35
N TYR A 230 7.78 -23.79 -25.27
CA TYR A 230 6.60 -23.02 -25.57
C TYR A 230 6.12 -22.25 -24.35
N TRP A 231 6.20 -20.92 -24.43
CA TRP A 231 5.74 -19.99 -23.40
C TRP A 231 4.24 -20.12 -23.07
N PHE A 232 3.44 -20.78 -23.93
CA PHE A 232 1.97 -20.86 -23.84
C PHE A 232 1.42 -22.11 -23.11
N LYS A 233 2.25 -23.02 -22.57
CA LYS A 233 1.73 -24.10 -21.70
C LYS A 233 1.46 -23.55 -20.30
N GLY A 234 0.24 -23.76 -19.80
CA GLY A 234 -0.21 -23.13 -18.55
C GLY A 234 -1.12 -23.98 -17.68
N PRO A 235 -1.93 -23.34 -16.82
CA PRO A 235 -2.39 -23.92 -15.56
C PRO A 235 -3.67 -24.78 -15.67
N VAL A 236 -4.15 -25.08 -16.88
CA VAL A 236 -5.40 -25.86 -17.10
C VAL A 236 -5.34 -27.25 -16.45
N SER A 237 -4.14 -27.77 -16.17
CA SER A 237 -3.91 -29.03 -15.44
C SER A 237 -3.68 -28.89 -13.92
N ASP A 238 -3.57 -27.68 -13.36
CA ASP A 238 -3.26 -27.41 -11.94
C ASP A 238 -4.40 -26.57 -11.30
N TRP A 239 -5.56 -27.23 -11.15
CA TRP A 239 -6.91 -26.66 -10.94
C TRP A 239 -7.08 -25.68 -9.75
N PRO A 240 -6.42 -25.81 -8.58
CA PRO A 240 -6.66 -24.86 -7.48
C PRO A 240 -6.12 -23.45 -7.73
N LEU A 241 -4.96 -23.32 -8.38
CA LEU A 241 -4.29 -22.04 -8.61
C LEU A 241 -4.61 -21.46 -10.00
N GLY A 242 -4.76 -22.32 -11.01
CA GLY A 242 -5.12 -21.93 -12.36
C GLY A 242 -6.52 -21.34 -12.49
N GLY A 243 -7.50 -21.94 -11.82
CA GLY A 243 -8.90 -21.52 -11.90
C GLY A 243 -9.14 -20.12 -11.32
N ILE A 244 -8.59 -19.85 -10.13
CA ILE A 244 -8.74 -18.55 -9.44
C ILE A 244 -8.07 -17.43 -10.25
N LEU A 245 -6.83 -17.65 -10.70
CA LEU A 245 -6.10 -16.65 -11.48
C LEU A 245 -6.67 -16.45 -12.89
N GLY A 246 -7.23 -17.48 -13.51
CA GLY A 246 -7.98 -17.38 -14.76
C GLY A 246 -9.24 -16.52 -14.62
N LEU A 247 -10.01 -16.70 -13.54
CA LEU A 247 -11.17 -15.87 -13.22
C LEU A 247 -10.80 -14.39 -13.03
N PHE A 248 -9.73 -14.10 -12.28
CA PHE A 248 -9.24 -12.73 -12.15
C PHE A 248 -8.79 -12.15 -13.49
N SER A 249 -8.14 -12.94 -14.33
CA SER A 249 -7.69 -12.51 -15.65
C SER A 249 -8.87 -12.14 -16.56
N ILE A 250 -9.97 -12.91 -16.50
CA ILE A 250 -11.21 -12.58 -17.24
C ILE A 250 -11.81 -11.26 -16.73
N VAL A 251 -12.03 -11.13 -15.41
CA VAL A 251 -12.67 -9.93 -14.85
C VAL A 251 -11.80 -8.70 -15.06
N GLY A 252 -10.50 -8.77 -14.79
CA GLY A 252 -9.61 -7.64 -15.04
C GLY A 252 -9.44 -7.35 -16.51
N GLY A 253 -9.40 -8.36 -17.38
CA GLY A 253 -9.39 -8.17 -18.83
C GLY A 253 -10.57 -7.33 -19.29
N TRP A 254 -11.78 -7.64 -18.80
CA TRP A 254 -12.97 -6.85 -19.11
C TRP A 254 -12.84 -5.40 -18.63
N VAL A 255 -12.45 -5.20 -17.37
CA VAL A 255 -12.30 -3.88 -16.73
C VAL A 255 -11.24 -3.02 -17.43
N ILE A 256 -10.09 -3.60 -17.75
CA ILE A 256 -8.97 -2.94 -18.43
C ILE A 256 -9.35 -2.59 -19.86
N GLY A 257 -9.89 -3.56 -20.59
CA GLY A 257 -10.28 -3.38 -21.99
C GLY A 257 -11.36 -2.32 -22.15
N SER A 258 -12.39 -2.38 -21.31
CA SER A 258 -13.52 -1.44 -21.35
C SER A 258 -13.13 -0.01 -20.97
N SER A 259 -12.05 0.19 -20.20
CA SER A 259 -11.55 1.50 -19.83
C SER A 259 -10.52 2.08 -20.81
N LEU A 260 -9.53 1.28 -21.23
CA LEU A 260 -8.44 1.71 -22.11
C LEU A 260 -8.89 1.99 -23.55
N MET A 261 -9.86 1.20 -24.02
CA MET A 261 -10.31 1.18 -25.40
C MET A 261 -11.68 1.83 -25.58
N VAL A 262 -12.24 2.47 -24.55
CA VAL A 262 -13.58 3.07 -24.63
C VAL A 262 -13.69 4.09 -25.77
N ASN A 263 -12.65 4.89 -25.97
CA ASN A 263 -12.62 5.96 -26.96
C ASN A 263 -12.33 5.45 -28.37
N THR A 264 -11.86 4.20 -28.51
CA THR A 264 -11.46 3.60 -29.79
C THR A 264 -12.41 2.52 -30.28
N LEU A 265 -12.93 1.69 -29.38
CA LEU A 265 -13.75 0.50 -29.68
C LEU A 265 -15.09 0.50 -28.92
N GLY A 266 -15.34 1.47 -28.02
CA GLY A 266 -16.44 1.41 -27.07
C GLY A 266 -16.16 0.47 -25.89
N SER A 267 -16.92 0.61 -24.80
CA SER A 267 -16.72 -0.15 -23.55
C SER A 267 -16.88 -1.66 -23.74
N THR A 268 -17.88 -2.08 -24.51
CA THR A 268 -18.19 -3.50 -24.72
C THR A 268 -17.13 -4.20 -25.57
N ALA A 269 -16.80 -3.67 -26.75
CA ALA A 269 -15.80 -4.32 -27.61
C ALA A 269 -14.38 -4.19 -27.03
N GLY A 270 -14.08 -3.06 -26.36
CA GLY A 270 -12.87 -2.92 -25.56
C GLY A 270 -12.77 -3.97 -24.46
N GLY A 271 -13.85 -4.16 -23.70
CA GLY A 271 -13.94 -5.16 -22.63
C GLY A 271 -13.74 -6.59 -23.14
N VAL A 272 -14.43 -6.97 -24.22
CA VAL A 272 -14.25 -8.28 -24.88
C VAL A 272 -12.80 -8.48 -25.32
N LEU A 273 -12.19 -7.48 -25.96
CA LEU A 273 -10.79 -7.59 -26.40
C LEU A 273 -9.82 -7.71 -25.21
N GLY A 274 -10.06 -6.98 -24.13
CA GLY A 274 -9.29 -7.10 -22.91
C GLY A 274 -9.43 -8.49 -22.24
N VAL A 275 -10.64 -9.07 -22.24
CA VAL A 275 -10.85 -10.47 -21.80
C VAL A 275 -10.09 -11.44 -22.67
N LEU A 276 -10.10 -11.27 -24.00
CA LEU A 276 -9.36 -12.14 -24.91
C LEU A 276 -7.86 -12.06 -24.67
N ILE A 277 -7.31 -10.86 -24.49
CA ILE A 277 -5.89 -10.64 -24.18
C ILE A 277 -5.51 -11.28 -22.85
N MET A 278 -6.26 -10.99 -21.78
CA MET A 278 -5.96 -11.53 -20.45
C MET A 278 -6.24 -13.03 -20.36
N GLY A 279 -7.25 -13.53 -21.09
CA GLY A 279 -7.52 -14.95 -21.27
C GLY A 279 -6.36 -15.67 -21.93
N ALA A 280 -5.82 -15.11 -23.02
CA ALA A 280 -4.62 -15.64 -23.68
C ALA A 280 -3.39 -15.62 -22.75
N LEU A 281 -3.19 -14.54 -21.98
CA LEU A 281 -2.12 -14.47 -20.98
C LEU A 281 -2.29 -15.53 -19.88
N SER A 282 -3.52 -15.75 -19.41
CA SER A 282 -3.83 -16.75 -18.39
C SER A 282 -3.67 -18.20 -18.84
N GLY A 283 -3.61 -18.43 -20.16
CA GLY A 283 -3.31 -19.73 -20.75
C GLY A 283 -1.87 -20.21 -20.50
N SER A 284 -1.00 -19.36 -19.93
CA SER A 284 0.41 -19.66 -19.65
C SER A 284 0.86 -19.23 -18.27
N TRP A 285 1.84 -19.93 -17.69
CA TRP A 285 2.43 -19.54 -16.40
C TRP A 285 3.15 -18.17 -16.47
N MET A 286 3.81 -17.86 -17.60
CA MET A 286 4.44 -16.55 -17.81
C MET A 286 3.41 -15.44 -17.93
N GLY A 287 2.37 -15.62 -18.75
CA GLY A 287 1.32 -14.62 -18.91
C GLY A 287 0.52 -14.42 -17.62
N LEU A 288 0.34 -15.46 -16.81
CA LEU A 288 -0.24 -15.36 -15.47
C LEU A 288 0.62 -14.54 -14.50
N ALA A 289 1.95 -14.69 -14.58
CA ALA A 289 2.87 -13.86 -13.82
C ALA A 289 2.78 -12.39 -14.25
N CYS A 290 2.73 -12.12 -15.56
CA CYS A 290 2.53 -10.79 -16.12
C CYS A 290 1.19 -10.17 -15.69
N ALA A 291 0.08 -10.92 -15.75
CA ALA A 291 -1.23 -10.47 -15.30
C ALA A 291 -1.22 -10.15 -13.80
N SER A 292 -0.61 -11.02 -12.98
CA SER A 292 -0.47 -10.80 -11.54
C SER A 292 0.31 -9.52 -11.24
N LEU A 293 1.44 -9.27 -11.91
CA LEU A 293 2.19 -8.02 -11.76
C LEU A 293 1.33 -6.79 -12.09
N TYR A 294 0.54 -6.87 -13.17
CA TYR A 294 -0.34 -5.78 -13.55
C TYR A 294 -1.43 -5.50 -12.50
N PHE A 295 -2.04 -6.52 -11.90
CA PHE A 295 -2.98 -6.34 -10.78
C PHE A 295 -2.29 -5.81 -9.52
N ALA A 296 -1.04 -6.21 -9.25
CA ALA A 296 -0.27 -5.63 -8.16
C ALA A 296 -0.12 -4.12 -8.35
N PHE A 297 0.16 -3.66 -9.59
CA PHE A 297 0.22 -2.23 -9.91
C PHE A 297 -1.12 -1.50 -9.77
N LEU A 298 -2.23 -2.11 -10.25
CA LEU A 298 -3.58 -1.53 -10.08
C LEU A 298 -4.00 -1.43 -8.60
N SER A 299 -3.43 -2.27 -7.74
CA SER A 299 -3.62 -2.17 -6.29
C SER A 299 -2.72 -1.08 -5.69
N LYS A 300 -1.43 -1.11 -6.04
CA LYS A 300 -0.45 -0.16 -5.52
C LYS A 300 0.75 -0.01 -6.45
N GLU A 301 0.99 1.20 -6.92
CA GLU A 301 2.11 1.52 -7.82
C GLU A 301 3.49 1.20 -7.24
N SER A 302 3.64 1.26 -5.91
CA SER A 302 4.90 0.94 -5.24
C SER A 302 5.30 -0.53 -5.39
N SER A 303 4.40 -1.40 -5.89
CA SER A 303 4.73 -2.76 -6.30
C SER A 303 5.83 -2.84 -7.35
N ILE A 304 6.27 -1.73 -7.96
CA ILE A 304 7.41 -1.70 -8.89
C ILE A 304 8.68 -2.31 -8.31
N VAL A 305 8.83 -2.27 -6.97
CA VAL A 305 9.96 -2.92 -6.28
C VAL A 305 10.01 -4.43 -6.49
N SER A 306 8.87 -5.08 -6.78
CA SER A 306 8.78 -6.51 -7.04
C SER A 306 9.54 -6.97 -8.29
N LEU A 307 9.84 -6.06 -9.23
CA LEU A 307 10.68 -6.37 -10.39
C LEU A 307 12.07 -6.85 -9.98
N ALA A 308 12.61 -6.34 -8.87
CA ALA A 308 13.91 -6.78 -8.37
C ALA A 308 13.84 -8.19 -7.72
N LEU A 309 12.66 -8.67 -7.35
CA LEU A 309 12.47 -9.98 -6.71
C LEU A 309 12.51 -11.13 -7.73
N ILE A 310 12.15 -10.88 -8.99
CA ILE A 310 12.18 -11.88 -10.08
C ILE A 310 13.61 -12.41 -10.33
N PRO A 311 14.63 -11.56 -10.59
CA PRO A 311 15.99 -12.03 -10.78
C PRO A 311 16.60 -12.56 -9.49
N ALA A 312 16.23 -12.00 -8.33
CA ALA A 312 16.71 -12.47 -7.04
C ALA A 312 16.26 -13.92 -6.77
N MET A 313 14.98 -14.22 -7.01
CA MET A 313 14.45 -15.58 -6.87
C MET A 313 15.23 -16.58 -7.74
N GLN A 314 15.52 -16.22 -8.99
CA GLN A 314 16.29 -17.07 -9.90
C GLN A 314 17.74 -17.26 -9.46
N TYR A 315 18.42 -16.19 -9.05
CA TYR A 315 19.81 -16.25 -8.63
C TYR A 315 20.01 -17.07 -7.34
N TRP A 316 19.14 -16.88 -6.34
CA TRP A 316 19.27 -17.58 -5.07
C TRP A 316 18.75 -19.02 -5.09
N PHE A 317 17.54 -19.24 -5.62
CA PHE A 317 16.86 -20.53 -5.50
C PHE A 317 16.99 -21.38 -6.77
N ALA A 318 16.82 -20.80 -7.96
CA ALA A 318 17.02 -21.52 -9.23
C ALA A 318 18.51 -21.63 -9.63
N ARG A 319 19.42 -21.04 -8.84
CA ARG A 319 20.89 -21.03 -9.04
C ARG A 319 21.38 -20.49 -10.39
N ARG A 320 20.52 -19.79 -11.15
CA ARG A 320 20.85 -19.16 -12.43
C ARG A 320 21.87 -18.05 -12.27
N ASN A 321 22.55 -17.69 -13.36
CA ASN A 321 23.45 -16.55 -13.34
C ASN A 321 22.66 -15.22 -13.37
N VAL A 322 23.32 -14.13 -12.96
CA VAL A 322 22.66 -12.81 -12.84
C VAL A 322 22.19 -12.30 -14.21
N TRP A 323 22.95 -12.52 -15.27
CA TRP A 323 22.63 -12.04 -16.60
C TRP A 323 21.37 -12.68 -17.20
N GLN A 324 21.26 -14.01 -17.14
CA GLN A 324 20.05 -14.74 -17.52
C GLN A 324 18.84 -14.25 -16.71
N SER A 325 19.04 -14.04 -15.41
CA SER A 325 18.00 -13.57 -14.49
C SER A 325 17.53 -12.15 -14.83
N LEU A 326 18.42 -11.28 -15.30
CA LEU A 326 18.08 -9.93 -15.75
C LEU A 326 17.39 -9.93 -17.11
N ILE A 327 17.84 -10.77 -18.05
CA ILE A 327 17.20 -10.90 -19.38
C ILE A 327 15.74 -11.32 -19.24
N SER A 328 15.42 -12.18 -18.28
CA SER A 328 14.05 -12.65 -18.07
C SER A 328 13.06 -11.56 -17.63
N LEU A 329 13.51 -10.33 -17.34
CA LEU A 329 12.65 -9.22 -16.95
C LEU A 329 11.86 -8.62 -18.12
N TRP A 330 12.24 -8.88 -19.37
CA TRP A 330 11.65 -8.19 -20.52
C TRP A 330 10.10 -8.22 -20.59
N PRO A 331 9.39 -9.33 -20.28
CA PRO A 331 7.92 -9.34 -20.32
C PRO A 331 7.33 -8.42 -19.23
N PHE A 332 7.95 -8.43 -18.05
CA PHE A 332 7.53 -7.64 -16.90
C PHE A 332 7.79 -6.14 -17.10
N LEU A 333 8.88 -5.78 -17.81
CA LEU A 333 9.16 -4.40 -18.18
C LEU A 333 8.12 -3.86 -19.17
N ILE A 334 7.64 -4.68 -20.11
CA ILE A 334 6.53 -4.31 -21.01
C ILE A 334 5.26 -4.05 -20.21
N VAL A 335 4.90 -4.97 -19.30
CA VAL A 335 3.72 -4.80 -18.42
C VAL A 335 3.82 -3.53 -17.57
N THR A 336 5.01 -3.26 -17.03
CA THR A 336 5.27 -2.04 -16.25
C THR A 336 5.09 -0.79 -17.10
N ALA A 337 5.65 -0.76 -18.31
CA ALA A 337 5.48 0.36 -19.24
C ALA A 337 4.01 0.58 -19.63
N LEU A 338 3.26 -0.50 -19.87
CA LEU A 338 1.82 -0.44 -20.18
C LEU A 338 1.00 0.14 -19.02
N PHE A 339 1.29 -0.26 -17.77
CA PHE A 339 0.62 0.30 -16.60
C PHE A 339 0.88 1.80 -16.45
N PHE A 340 2.13 2.24 -16.54
CA PHE A 340 2.44 3.67 -16.41
C PHE A 340 1.90 4.49 -17.59
N TYR A 341 1.86 3.91 -18.80
CA TYR A 341 1.18 4.52 -19.94
C TYR A 341 -0.32 4.71 -19.67
N GLN A 342 -1.01 3.68 -19.13
CA GLN A 342 -2.40 3.81 -18.73
C GLN A 342 -2.59 4.89 -17.67
N LYS A 343 -1.78 4.88 -16.62
CA LYS A 343 -1.84 5.89 -15.55
C LYS A 343 -1.77 7.30 -16.15
N GLN A 344 -0.76 7.57 -16.97
CA GLN A 344 -0.60 8.87 -17.63
C GLN A 344 -1.82 9.24 -18.48
N LYS A 345 -2.40 8.27 -19.20
CA LYS A 345 -3.59 8.49 -20.03
C LYS A 345 -4.86 8.77 -19.21
N MET A 346 -5.02 8.11 -18.06
CA MET A 346 -6.24 8.20 -17.26
C MET A 346 -6.26 9.42 -16.34
N ILE A 347 -5.15 9.70 -15.64
CA ILE A 347 -5.10 10.78 -14.64
C ILE A 347 -4.22 11.96 -15.06
N GLY A 348 -3.60 11.91 -16.24
CA GLY A 348 -2.79 13.02 -16.78
C GLY A 348 -1.42 13.21 -16.11
N THR A 349 -1.07 12.41 -15.09
CA THR A 349 0.22 12.51 -14.39
C THR A 349 0.78 11.15 -13.97
N LEU A 350 2.11 11.01 -14.01
CA LEU A 350 2.85 9.87 -13.44
C LEU A 350 3.16 10.04 -11.95
N SER A 351 3.16 11.27 -11.43
CA SER A 351 3.41 11.56 -10.02
C SER A 351 2.67 12.83 -9.60
N GLY A 352 1.96 12.76 -8.48
CA GLY A 352 1.38 13.97 -7.88
C GLY A 352 2.43 14.82 -7.17
N THR A 353 2.06 16.08 -6.92
CA THR A 353 2.78 17.02 -6.07
C THR A 353 1.96 17.23 -4.80
N PRO A 354 2.08 16.32 -3.80
CA PRO A 354 1.32 16.45 -2.57
C PRO A 354 1.67 17.77 -1.87
N PRO A 355 0.72 18.38 -1.13
CA PRO A 355 0.99 19.56 -0.34
C PRO A 355 2.02 19.21 0.71
N VAL A 356 3.03 20.06 0.84
CA VAL A 356 4.01 19.91 1.90
C VAL A 356 3.46 20.62 3.14
N ASP A 357 2.82 19.85 4.01
CA ASP A 357 2.33 20.31 5.31
C ASP A 357 3.06 19.63 6.47
N TRP A 358 2.96 20.20 7.67
CA TRP A 358 3.66 19.71 8.85
C TRP A 358 3.11 18.40 9.39
N ALA A 359 1.85 18.07 9.10
CA ALA A 359 1.24 16.83 9.54
C ALA A 359 1.76 15.62 8.74
N ASN A 360 1.93 15.79 7.43
CA ASN A 360 2.22 14.71 6.50
C ASN A 360 3.67 14.69 6.02
N TYR A 361 4.34 15.85 5.97
CA TYR A 361 5.70 16.02 5.44
C TYR A 361 6.61 16.89 6.33
N PRO A 362 6.66 16.66 7.66
CA PRO A 362 7.41 17.53 8.57
C PRO A 362 8.91 17.59 8.27
N TYR A 363 9.51 16.45 7.93
CA TYR A 363 10.95 16.37 7.63
C TYR A 363 11.30 17.04 6.30
N ALA A 364 10.32 17.20 5.40
CA ALA A 364 10.50 17.95 4.18
C ALA A 364 10.64 19.45 4.47
N ILE A 365 9.82 19.96 5.38
CA ILE A 365 9.81 21.36 5.79
C ILE A 365 11.08 21.68 6.58
N GLU A 366 11.48 20.79 7.49
CA GLU A 366 12.71 20.94 8.27
C GLU A 366 13.99 20.65 7.44
N LYS A 367 13.85 20.13 6.21
CA LYS A 367 14.97 19.73 5.33
C LYS A 367 15.89 18.66 5.94
N THR A 368 15.31 17.75 6.73
CA THR A 368 16.00 16.67 7.45
C THR A 368 15.70 15.29 6.87
N GLN A 369 15.05 15.19 5.70
CA GLN A 369 14.59 13.92 5.13
C GLN A 369 15.70 12.85 5.07
N LYS A 370 16.91 13.24 4.65
CA LYS A 370 18.06 12.34 4.48
C LYS A 370 18.60 11.81 5.81
N SER A 371 18.70 12.66 6.82
CA SER A 371 19.22 12.27 8.14
C SER A 371 18.17 11.50 8.94
N THR A 372 16.90 11.92 8.86
CA THR A 372 15.79 11.23 9.51
C THR A 372 15.57 9.82 8.94
N MET A 373 15.83 9.58 7.66
CA MET A 373 15.75 8.24 7.05
C MET A 373 16.59 7.20 7.81
N PHE A 374 17.80 7.54 8.26
CA PHE A 374 18.61 6.60 9.04
C PHE A 374 18.02 6.32 10.41
N LYS A 375 17.40 7.33 11.03
CA LYS A 375 16.64 7.16 12.27
C LYS A 375 15.43 6.25 12.05
N PHE A 376 14.71 6.42 10.95
CA PHE A 376 13.59 5.54 10.58
C PHE A 376 14.03 4.09 10.43
N LEU A 377 15.21 3.82 9.87
CA LEU A 377 15.74 2.46 9.81
C LEU A 377 15.81 1.81 11.19
N GLU A 378 16.33 2.51 12.21
CA GLU A 378 16.37 1.99 13.58
C GLU A 378 14.98 1.77 14.17
N TYR A 379 14.04 2.68 13.94
CA TYR A 379 12.65 2.51 14.38
C TYR A 379 11.98 1.30 13.71
N TYR A 380 12.16 1.11 12.40
CA TYR A 380 11.63 -0.06 11.69
C TYR A 380 12.27 -1.36 12.19
N LEU A 381 13.59 -1.39 12.36
CA LEU A 381 14.27 -2.56 12.90
C LEU A 381 13.75 -2.88 14.31
N ARG A 382 13.66 -1.88 15.19
CA ARG A 382 13.07 -2.04 16.52
C ARG A 382 11.68 -2.67 16.44
N LEU A 383 10.78 -2.15 15.60
CA LEU A 383 9.41 -2.66 15.49
C LEU A 383 9.33 -4.05 14.86
N ILE A 384 10.24 -4.40 13.96
CA ILE A 384 10.29 -5.74 13.34
C ILE A 384 10.79 -6.80 14.35
N PHE A 385 11.75 -6.45 15.21
CA PHE A 385 12.22 -7.36 16.26
C PHE A 385 11.27 -7.39 17.47
N LEU A 386 10.70 -6.24 17.85
CA LEU A 386 9.80 -6.08 18.98
C LEU A 386 8.70 -5.07 18.60
N PRO A 387 7.53 -5.53 18.12
CA PRO A 387 6.45 -4.69 17.62
C PRO A 387 5.66 -4.02 18.76
N HIS A 388 6.32 -3.13 19.50
CA HIS A 388 5.73 -2.36 20.60
C HIS A 388 6.48 -1.04 20.90
N PRO A 389 5.77 0.08 21.13
CA PRO A 389 4.33 0.26 20.91
C PRO A 389 3.99 0.32 19.41
N LEU A 390 2.73 0.08 19.08
CA LEU A 390 2.20 0.27 17.73
C LEU A 390 1.21 1.44 17.76
N VAL A 391 1.35 2.38 16.84
CA VAL A 391 0.59 3.64 16.78
C VAL A 391 0.11 3.84 15.34
N TYR A 392 -1.13 4.31 15.16
CA TYR A 392 -1.67 4.49 13.80
C TYR A 392 -1.08 5.70 13.07
N ASP A 393 -0.52 6.66 13.82
CA ASP A 393 -0.04 7.94 13.30
C ASP A 393 1.26 8.39 13.97
N TYR A 394 2.24 8.75 13.15
CA TYR A 394 3.54 9.27 13.56
C TYR A 394 3.77 10.67 12.95
N SER A 395 2.73 11.50 12.91
CA SER A 395 2.82 12.90 12.49
C SER A 395 3.76 13.72 13.37
N TYR A 396 3.82 15.03 13.09
CA TYR A 396 4.80 15.96 13.62
C TYR A 396 5.22 15.68 15.07
N ASN A 397 6.54 15.60 15.27
CA ASN A 397 7.23 15.48 16.55
C ASN A 397 6.99 14.18 17.37
N VAL A 398 6.34 13.16 16.80
CA VAL A 398 6.36 11.80 17.39
C VAL A 398 7.76 11.19 17.27
N ILE A 399 8.35 11.29 16.09
CA ILE A 399 9.76 10.99 15.86
C ILE A 399 10.45 12.32 15.54
N PRO A 400 11.29 12.85 16.45
CA PRO A 400 12.01 14.09 16.19
C PRO A 400 12.97 13.93 15.00
N SER A 401 13.16 15.01 14.24
CA SER A 401 14.09 15.05 13.10
C SER A 401 15.52 14.62 13.46
N GLY A 402 16.18 13.96 12.51
CA GLY A 402 17.58 13.57 12.65
C GLY A 402 18.52 14.77 12.50
N GLY A 403 18.99 15.33 13.62
CA GLY A 403 19.99 16.41 13.65
C GLY A 403 21.43 15.89 13.56
N LYS A 404 22.42 16.78 13.35
CA LYS A 404 23.85 16.41 13.23
C LYS A 404 24.44 15.75 14.50
N GLY A 405 23.84 16.01 15.68
CA GLY A 405 24.23 15.40 16.96
C GLY A 405 23.31 14.27 17.42
N ASP A 406 22.35 13.82 16.60
CA ASP A 406 21.42 12.76 16.99
C ASP A 406 22.12 11.39 16.91
N ILE A 407 22.39 10.79 18.08
CA ILE A 407 23.05 9.49 18.21
C ILE A 407 22.28 8.42 17.44
N LEU A 408 20.95 8.46 17.43
CA LEU A 408 20.13 7.44 16.78
C LEU A 408 20.22 7.52 15.25
N THR A 409 20.37 8.74 14.71
CA THR A 409 20.65 8.93 13.28
C THR A 409 22.00 8.33 12.89
N TRP A 410 23.04 8.55 13.69
CA TRP A 410 24.36 7.98 13.44
C TRP A 410 24.39 6.46 13.59
N ALA A 411 23.72 5.92 14.62
CA ALA A 411 23.51 4.49 14.77
C ALA A 411 22.85 3.90 13.52
N GLY A 412 21.75 4.50 13.06
CA GLY A 412 21.06 4.12 11.82
C GLY A 412 21.94 4.15 10.58
N PHE A 413 22.83 5.14 10.47
CA PHE A 413 23.79 5.23 9.37
C PHE A 413 24.78 4.05 9.38
N PHE A 414 25.38 3.73 10.54
CA PHE A 414 26.30 2.60 10.65
C PHE A 414 25.61 1.25 10.50
N THR A 415 24.40 1.10 11.05
CA THR A 415 23.55 -0.08 10.84
C THR A 415 23.24 -0.27 9.37
N PHE A 416 22.89 0.80 8.65
CA PHE A 416 22.69 0.77 7.21
C PHE A 416 23.92 0.26 6.47
N LEU A 417 25.11 0.82 6.73
CA LEU A 417 26.36 0.35 6.11
C LEU A 417 26.65 -1.12 6.42
N GLY A 418 26.46 -1.54 7.67
CA GLY A 418 26.63 -2.92 8.09
C GLY A 418 25.70 -3.88 7.36
N LEU A 419 24.42 -3.52 7.26
CA LEU A 419 23.42 -4.33 6.54
C LEU A 419 23.66 -4.38 5.03
N ILE A 420 24.14 -3.30 4.41
CA ILE A 420 24.54 -3.30 2.99
C ILE A 420 25.75 -4.21 2.75
N TRP A 421 26.76 -4.13 3.62
CA TRP A 421 27.93 -5.02 3.54
C TRP A 421 27.54 -6.49 3.73
N LEU A 422 26.65 -6.78 4.69
CA LEU A 422 26.09 -8.10 4.89
C LEU A 422 25.30 -8.56 3.66
N ALA A 423 24.40 -7.72 3.12
CA ALA A 423 23.64 -8.03 1.92
C ALA A 423 24.56 -8.41 0.74
N TRP A 424 25.63 -7.64 0.53
CA TRP A 424 26.64 -7.93 -0.50
C TRP A 424 27.34 -9.28 -0.28
N LYS A 425 27.83 -9.53 0.95
CA LYS A 425 28.47 -10.81 1.31
C LYS A 425 27.50 -11.98 1.14
N GLY A 426 26.24 -11.78 1.51
CA GLY A 426 25.18 -12.77 1.43
C GLY A 426 24.74 -13.05 -0.01
N PHE A 427 24.73 -12.03 -0.87
CA PHE A 427 24.53 -12.10 -2.31
C PHE A 427 25.63 -12.96 -2.95
N MET A 428 26.90 -12.63 -2.75
CA MET A 428 28.02 -13.37 -3.35
C MET A 428 28.05 -14.85 -2.96
N LYS A 429 27.64 -15.15 -1.72
CA LYS A 429 27.57 -16.53 -1.20
C LYS A 429 26.23 -17.22 -1.43
N ARG A 430 25.25 -16.55 -2.03
CA ARG A 430 23.87 -17.03 -2.27
C ARG A 430 23.23 -17.64 -1.01
N THR A 431 23.39 -16.96 0.13
CA THR A 431 22.90 -17.41 1.44
C THR A 431 21.46 -16.99 1.68
N LEU A 432 20.74 -17.75 2.51
CA LEU A 432 19.34 -17.45 2.85
C LEU A 432 19.18 -16.11 3.58
N TRP A 433 20.07 -15.82 4.54
CA TRP A 433 20.08 -14.53 5.24
C TRP A 433 20.41 -13.37 4.29
N GLY A 434 21.30 -13.59 3.31
CA GLY A 434 21.60 -12.60 2.26
C GLY A 434 20.37 -12.26 1.43
N PHE A 435 19.56 -13.27 1.06
CA PHE A 435 18.27 -13.06 0.40
C PHE A 435 17.30 -12.29 1.29
N GLY A 436 17.21 -12.62 2.58
CA GLY A 436 16.35 -11.92 3.54
C GLY A 436 16.67 -10.43 3.68
N ILE A 437 17.95 -10.06 3.78
CA ILE A 437 18.38 -8.65 3.85
C ILE A 437 18.12 -7.94 2.51
N PHE A 438 18.37 -8.61 1.38
CA PHE A 438 18.06 -8.06 0.06
C PHE A 438 16.55 -7.79 -0.08
N TRP A 439 15.71 -8.76 0.29
CA TRP A 439 14.25 -8.64 0.29
C TRP A 439 13.80 -7.46 1.15
N PHE A 440 14.33 -7.34 2.37
CA PHE A 440 14.04 -6.23 3.27
C PHE A 440 14.31 -4.88 2.59
N PHE A 441 15.51 -4.65 2.04
CA PHE A 441 15.82 -3.35 1.41
C PHE A 441 15.01 -3.06 0.16
N VAL A 442 14.79 -4.06 -0.70
CA VAL A 442 13.98 -3.89 -1.91
C VAL A 442 12.56 -3.47 -1.56
N THR A 443 11.94 -4.16 -0.61
CA THR A 443 10.54 -3.91 -0.22
C THR A 443 10.39 -2.67 0.67
N MET A 444 11.39 -2.33 1.49
CA MET A 444 11.41 -1.10 2.31
C MET A 444 11.80 0.16 1.53
N ALA A 445 12.34 0.05 0.30
CA ALA A 445 12.86 1.20 -0.43
C ALA A 445 11.88 2.39 -0.55
N PRO A 446 10.56 2.19 -0.77
CA PRO A 446 9.58 3.27 -0.74
C PRO A 446 9.34 3.82 0.68
N GLY A 447 9.30 2.94 1.69
CA GLY A 447 9.00 3.30 3.09
C GLY A 447 10.12 4.05 3.80
N LEU A 448 11.38 3.74 3.48
CA LEU A 448 12.55 4.48 3.98
C LEU A 448 12.76 5.79 3.20
N GLY A 449 12.15 5.95 2.03
CA GLY A 449 12.36 7.13 1.19
C GLY A 449 13.69 7.13 0.43
N PHE A 450 14.35 5.97 0.27
CA PHE A 450 15.63 5.85 -0.44
C PHE A 450 15.56 6.28 -1.91
N ILE A 451 14.44 5.98 -2.57
CA ILE A 451 14.24 6.27 -4.00
C ILE A 451 13.56 7.62 -4.18
N TRP A 452 12.61 7.96 -3.29
CA TRP A 452 11.81 9.16 -3.35
C TRP A 452 11.88 9.86 -1.99
N LEU A 453 12.88 10.73 -1.80
CA LEU A 453 13.13 11.49 -0.56
C LEU A 453 12.04 12.56 -0.34
N ARG A 454 10.79 12.14 -0.16
CA ARG A 454 9.64 13.03 0.00
C ARG A 454 9.56 13.68 1.38
N GLY A 455 10.23 13.12 2.39
CA GLY A 455 10.20 13.64 3.76
C GLY A 455 8.87 13.44 4.47
N GLY A 456 8.13 12.39 4.10
CA GLY A 456 6.87 12.02 4.72
C GLY A 456 7.02 11.37 6.09
N ILE A 457 5.90 11.17 6.78
CA ILE A 457 5.85 10.54 8.10
C ILE A 457 6.23 9.05 8.07
N PHE A 458 6.65 8.55 9.23
CA PHE A 458 6.81 7.12 9.49
C PHE A 458 5.44 6.43 9.49
N ALA A 459 5.35 5.20 8.99
CA ALA A 459 4.12 4.42 9.06
C ALA A 459 4.43 2.92 9.11
N GLU A 460 3.73 2.19 9.97
CA GLU A 460 4.00 0.76 10.22
C GLU A 460 3.69 -0.08 8.98
N ARG A 461 2.61 0.27 8.26
CA ARG A 461 2.23 -0.37 6.98
C ARG A 461 3.34 -0.44 5.94
N PHE A 462 4.36 0.44 5.97
CA PHE A 462 5.47 0.37 5.02
C PHE A 462 6.36 -0.86 5.22
N SER A 463 6.35 -1.46 6.42
CA SER A 463 7.14 -2.64 6.77
C SER A 463 6.52 -3.97 6.34
N TYR A 464 5.28 -3.97 5.84
CA TYR A 464 4.50 -5.17 5.54
C TYR A 464 5.26 -6.25 4.79
N ALA A 465 5.67 -5.96 3.56
CA ALA A 465 6.41 -6.90 2.73
C ALA A 465 7.82 -7.18 3.30
N ALA A 466 8.40 -6.25 4.06
CA ALA A 466 9.75 -6.35 4.59
C ALA A 466 9.88 -7.34 5.76
N VAL A 467 8.80 -7.56 6.52
CA VAL A 467 8.73 -8.58 7.59
C VAL A 467 9.11 -9.97 7.05
N MET A 468 8.81 -10.28 5.78
CA MET A 468 9.23 -11.54 5.17
C MET A 468 10.76 -11.67 5.08
N GLY A 469 11.46 -10.58 4.76
CA GLY A 469 12.92 -10.52 4.75
C GLY A 469 13.51 -10.78 6.14
N PHE A 470 12.89 -10.23 7.17
CA PHE A 470 13.23 -10.53 8.56
C PHE A 470 12.99 -12.01 8.91
N GLY A 471 11.88 -12.62 8.49
CA GLY A 471 11.61 -14.04 8.68
C GLY A 471 12.72 -14.94 8.13
N PHE A 472 13.24 -14.64 6.93
CA PHE A 472 14.38 -15.38 6.37
C PHE A 472 15.64 -15.29 7.24
N VAL A 473 15.98 -14.09 7.73
CA VAL A 473 17.18 -13.87 8.55
C VAL A 473 17.02 -14.52 9.92
N LEU A 474 15.87 -14.32 10.58
CA LEU A 474 15.58 -14.83 11.92
C LEU A 474 15.61 -16.37 11.93
N ILE A 475 14.85 -17.01 11.03
CA ILE A 475 14.76 -18.47 11.02
C ILE A 475 16.12 -19.09 10.65
N TRP A 476 16.86 -18.49 9.71
CA TRP A 476 18.22 -18.95 9.41
C TRP A 476 19.13 -18.87 10.66
N ALA A 477 19.10 -17.76 11.39
CA ALA A 477 19.94 -17.55 12.57
C ALA A 477 19.55 -18.53 13.70
N LEU A 478 18.25 -18.65 14.01
CA LEU A 478 17.75 -19.56 15.03
C LEU A 478 18.00 -21.03 14.68
N GLN A 479 17.89 -21.41 13.41
CA GLN A 479 18.23 -22.76 12.96
C GLN A 479 19.71 -23.05 13.23
N LYS A 480 20.62 -22.12 12.96
CA LYS A 480 22.06 -22.30 13.27
C LYS A 480 22.37 -22.39 14.76
N LEU A 481 21.58 -21.72 15.60
CA LEU A 481 21.76 -21.72 17.05
C LEU A 481 21.16 -22.96 17.72
N LEU A 482 19.93 -23.33 17.35
CA LEU A 482 19.10 -24.30 18.07
C LEU A 482 19.06 -25.68 17.41
N VAL A 483 19.25 -25.76 16.09
CA VAL A 483 19.25 -27.03 15.35
C VAL A 483 20.70 -27.49 15.16
N ARG A 484 21.26 -28.10 16.21
CA ARG A 484 22.61 -28.67 16.18
C ARG A 484 22.57 -30.14 15.71
N GLN A 485 23.07 -30.40 14.50
CA GLN A 485 23.65 -31.66 13.95
C GLN A 485 23.56 -31.68 12.41
N SER A 486 24.45 -32.40 11.72
CA SER A 486 24.44 -32.52 10.25
C SER A 486 23.17 -33.23 9.75
N GLU A 487 22.85 -33.07 8.46
CA GLU A 487 21.73 -33.78 7.80
C GLU A 487 21.82 -35.30 8.01
N ASP A 488 23.02 -35.86 8.24
CA ASP A 488 23.30 -37.28 8.48
C ASP A 488 22.99 -37.80 9.89
N SER A 489 22.45 -36.98 10.80
CA SER A 489 22.02 -37.48 12.12
C SER A 489 20.95 -38.57 11.98
N PRO A 490 20.91 -39.61 12.83
CA PRO A 490 19.86 -40.64 12.77
C PRO A 490 18.51 -40.17 13.34
N LYS A 491 18.45 -38.99 13.98
CA LYS A 491 17.23 -38.51 14.65
C LYS A 491 16.15 -38.05 13.64
N PRO A 492 14.85 -38.31 13.89
CA PRO A 492 13.77 -37.77 13.06
C PRO A 492 13.80 -36.24 12.97
N VAL A 493 13.39 -35.69 11.83
CA VAL A 493 13.41 -34.23 11.55
C VAL A 493 12.69 -33.44 12.63
N LEU A 494 11.51 -33.88 13.07
CA LEU A 494 10.73 -33.20 14.12
C LEU A 494 11.49 -33.09 15.45
N VAL A 495 12.25 -34.12 15.83
CA VAL A 495 13.05 -34.12 17.07
C VAL A 495 14.20 -33.12 16.97
N ARG A 496 14.82 -32.99 15.80
CA ARG A 496 15.89 -32.00 15.57
C ARG A 496 15.38 -30.57 15.64
N TYR A 497 14.16 -30.34 15.14
CA TYR A 497 13.53 -29.03 15.11
C TYR A 497 12.76 -28.69 16.39
N ALA A 498 12.56 -29.63 17.32
CA ALA A 498 11.73 -29.43 18.50
C ALA A 498 12.07 -28.17 19.33
N PRO A 499 13.36 -27.84 19.62
CA PRO A 499 13.68 -26.61 20.36
C PRO A 499 13.30 -25.33 19.59
N LEU A 500 13.53 -25.33 18.28
CA LEU A 500 13.17 -24.21 17.41
C LEU A 500 11.64 -24.08 17.30
N LEU A 501 10.92 -25.19 17.11
CA LEU A 501 9.46 -25.21 17.06
C LEU A 501 8.84 -24.74 18.38
N GLY A 502 9.37 -25.17 19.52
CA GLY A 502 8.92 -24.72 20.84
C GLY A 502 9.10 -23.21 21.03
N LEU A 503 10.28 -22.68 20.71
CA LEU A 503 10.53 -21.23 20.76
C LEU A 503 9.59 -20.47 19.82
N MET A 504 9.46 -20.93 18.57
CA MET A 504 8.62 -20.27 17.58
C MET A 504 7.13 -20.35 17.90
N ALA A 505 6.67 -21.39 18.60
CA ALA A 505 5.29 -21.46 19.10
C ALA A 505 5.04 -20.38 20.17
N VAL A 506 5.99 -20.15 21.08
CA VAL A 506 5.90 -19.07 22.07
C VAL A 506 5.92 -17.71 21.40
N VAL A 507 6.87 -17.47 20.48
CA VAL A 507 6.97 -16.19 19.74
C VAL A 507 5.69 -15.94 18.93
N ALA A 508 5.23 -16.92 18.16
CA ALA A 508 4.00 -16.80 17.38
C ALA A 508 2.78 -16.61 18.27
N GLY A 509 2.72 -17.24 19.45
CA GLY A 509 1.65 -17.03 20.44
C GLY A 509 1.64 -15.60 21.00
N LEU A 510 2.81 -15.06 21.37
CA LEU A 510 2.94 -13.67 21.84
C LEU A 510 2.59 -12.66 20.74
N TYR A 511 3.04 -12.92 19.52
CA TYR A 511 2.71 -12.11 18.35
C TYR A 511 1.20 -12.16 18.06
N SER A 512 0.60 -13.35 18.07
CA SER A 512 -0.84 -13.53 17.89
C SER A 512 -1.64 -12.78 18.94
N PHE A 513 -1.24 -12.87 20.22
CA PHE A 513 -1.86 -12.11 21.30
C PHE A 513 -1.78 -10.60 21.06
N LYS A 514 -0.59 -10.10 20.68
CA LYS A 514 -0.40 -8.67 20.40
C LYS A 514 -1.22 -8.19 19.20
N THR A 515 -1.34 -9.02 18.15
CA THR A 515 -2.20 -8.75 16.99
C THR A 515 -3.66 -8.63 17.40
N VAL A 516 -4.19 -9.60 18.15
CA VAL A 516 -5.60 -9.61 18.60
C VAL A 516 -5.91 -8.44 19.54
N GLU A 517 -4.97 -8.08 20.41
CA GLU A 517 -5.09 -6.88 21.26
C GLU A 517 -5.07 -5.60 20.43
N ARG A 518 -4.10 -5.44 19.52
CA ARG A 518 -3.98 -4.28 18.63
C ARG A 518 -5.18 -4.12 17.68
N ASN A 519 -5.83 -5.21 17.28
CA ASN A 519 -7.04 -5.16 16.46
C ASN A 519 -8.15 -4.34 17.12
N ARG A 520 -8.28 -4.40 18.46
CA ARG A 520 -9.32 -3.67 19.21
C ARG A 520 -9.21 -2.16 19.06
N ASP A 521 -7.99 -1.66 18.85
CA ASP A 521 -7.79 -0.24 18.62
C ASP A 521 -8.46 0.23 17.32
N TRP A 522 -8.66 -0.67 16.34
CA TRP A 522 -9.31 -0.40 15.06
C TRP A 522 -10.83 -0.59 15.10
N GLU A 523 -11.46 -0.62 16.27
CA GLU A 523 -12.92 -0.81 16.38
C GLU A 523 -13.72 0.39 15.81
N ASN A 524 -13.25 1.62 16.07
CA ASN A 524 -13.79 2.86 15.51
C ASN A 524 -12.79 4.01 15.75
N ASN A 525 -13.03 5.17 15.12
CA ASN A 525 -12.15 6.34 15.27
C ASN A 525 -11.92 6.76 16.73
N PHE A 526 -12.96 6.78 17.55
CA PHE A 526 -12.84 7.20 18.94
C PHE A 526 -11.84 6.33 19.69
N ILE A 527 -11.93 5.00 19.57
CA ILE A 527 -10.98 4.09 20.22
C ILE A 527 -9.59 4.23 19.59
N LEU A 528 -9.50 4.24 18.26
CA LEU A 528 -8.22 4.32 17.53
C LEU A 528 -7.42 5.55 17.90
N PHE A 529 -8.05 6.72 17.90
CA PHE A 529 -7.37 7.99 18.17
C PHE A 529 -6.99 8.12 19.65
N ASN A 530 -7.83 7.66 20.57
CA ASN A 530 -7.50 7.68 21.99
C ASN A 530 -6.38 6.67 22.34
N SER A 531 -6.30 5.53 21.65
CA SER A 531 -5.24 4.52 21.87
C SER A 531 -3.83 5.06 21.59
N ALA A 532 -3.72 6.10 20.75
CA ALA A 532 -2.43 6.71 20.41
C ALA A 532 -1.92 7.71 21.46
N LEU A 533 -2.79 8.29 22.30
CA LEU A 533 -2.40 9.34 23.26
C LEU A 533 -1.24 8.96 24.19
N PRO A 534 -1.16 7.72 24.75
CA PRO A 534 -0.04 7.34 25.62
C PRO A 534 1.31 7.26 24.90
N TYR A 535 1.30 7.06 23.58
CA TYR A 535 2.50 6.75 22.79
C TYR A 535 2.91 7.90 21.86
N ALA A 536 1.97 8.74 21.45
CA ALA A 536 2.17 9.90 20.59
C ALA A 536 1.53 11.18 21.18
N PRO A 537 1.76 11.53 22.47
CA PRO A 537 1.12 12.69 23.10
C PRO A 537 1.55 14.02 22.46
N ASN A 538 2.75 14.04 21.86
CA ASN A 538 3.34 15.21 21.21
C ASN A 538 2.95 15.35 19.73
N SER A 539 1.96 14.60 19.24
CA SER A 539 1.43 14.76 17.88
C SER A 539 0.24 15.73 17.89
N CYS A 540 0.40 16.89 17.25
CA CYS A 540 -0.72 17.82 17.06
C CYS A 540 -1.88 17.18 16.27
N GLN A 541 -1.58 16.25 15.36
CA GLN A 541 -2.60 15.52 14.62
C GLN A 541 -3.40 14.55 15.48
N VAL A 542 -2.74 13.77 16.33
CA VAL A 542 -3.43 12.86 17.26
C VAL A 542 -4.32 13.65 18.21
N GLN A 543 -3.81 14.74 18.77
CA GLN A 543 -4.60 15.64 19.64
C GLN A 543 -5.83 16.19 18.92
N ARG A 544 -5.68 16.68 17.68
CA ARG A 544 -6.82 17.16 16.87
C ARG A 544 -7.81 16.05 16.53
N HIS A 545 -7.33 14.85 16.20
CA HIS A 545 -8.19 13.70 15.87
C HIS A 545 -9.04 13.30 17.07
N VAL A 546 -8.46 13.20 18.27
CA VAL A 546 -9.20 12.95 19.51
C VAL A 546 -10.22 14.07 19.77
N ALA A 547 -9.82 15.33 19.60
CA ALA A 547 -10.73 16.45 19.75
C ALA A 547 -11.92 16.39 18.79
N ASN A 548 -11.70 16.00 17.53
CA ASN A 548 -12.77 15.89 16.54
C ASN A 548 -13.82 14.84 16.90
N GLU A 549 -13.42 13.74 17.53
CA GLU A 549 -14.37 12.74 18.02
C GLU A 549 -15.19 13.26 19.21
N TRP A 550 -14.58 14.07 20.08
CA TRP A 550 -15.31 14.78 21.15
C TRP A 550 -16.25 15.85 20.59
N ILE A 551 -15.85 16.55 19.53
CA ILE A 551 -16.71 17.48 18.79
C ILE A 551 -17.93 16.73 18.26
N GLU A 552 -17.74 15.59 17.59
CA GLU A 552 -18.86 14.81 17.05
C GLU A 552 -19.84 14.37 18.14
N LYS A 553 -19.34 13.90 19.29
CA LYS A 553 -20.19 13.58 20.45
C LYS A 553 -20.95 14.81 20.97
N GLY A 554 -20.27 15.95 21.10
CA GLY A 554 -20.90 17.20 21.54
C GLY A 554 -21.96 17.71 20.57
N LEU A 555 -21.75 17.58 19.26
CA LEU A 555 -22.75 17.91 18.24
C LEU A 555 -23.97 16.99 18.31
N LYS A 556 -23.77 15.69 18.52
CA LYS A 556 -24.88 14.72 18.68
C LYS A 556 -25.73 15.08 19.90
N ASP A 557 -25.12 15.46 21.01
CA ASP A 557 -25.85 15.88 22.20
C ASP A 557 -26.59 17.21 21.99
N ARG A 558 -25.99 18.17 21.27
CA ARG A 558 -26.71 19.39 20.85
C ARG A 558 -27.90 19.08 19.95
N ALA A 559 -27.72 18.24 18.94
CA ALA A 559 -28.80 17.86 18.04
C ALA A 559 -29.96 17.16 18.78
N LYS A 560 -29.68 16.35 19.80
CA LYS A 560 -30.71 15.77 20.67
C LYS A 560 -31.46 16.84 21.46
N ALA A 561 -30.75 17.79 22.06
CA ALA A 561 -31.38 18.90 22.78
C ALA A 561 -32.31 19.71 21.86
N ASP A 562 -31.84 20.06 20.65
CA ASP A 562 -32.62 20.80 19.66
C ASP A 562 -33.84 19.98 19.17
N SER A 563 -33.67 18.68 18.97
CA SER A 563 -34.76 17.77 18.60
C SER A 563 -35.85 17.72 19.67
N ILE A 564 -35.48 17.64 20.95
CA ILE A 564 -36.43 17.66 22.07
C ILE A 564 -37.15 19.01 22.15
N ALA A 565 -36.43 20.12 22.01
CA ALA A 565 -37.01 21.45 22.00
C ALA A 565 -38.05 21.61 20.87
N ASN A 566 -37.68 21.20 19.65
CA ASN A 566 -38.57 21.25 18.49
C ASN A 566 -39.80 20.35 18.66
N ALA A 567 -39.61 19.11 19.13
CA ALA A 567 -40.70 18.19 19.39
C ALA A 567 -41.67 18.74 20.44
N THR A 568 -41.15 19.36 21.50
CA THR A 568 -41.96 19.98 22.56
C THR A 568 -42.78 21.15 22.03
N ASN A 569 -42.16 22.02 21.22
CA ASN A 569 -42.82 23.17 20.61
C ASN A 569 -43.89 22.77 19.58
N ALA A 570 -43.81 21.56 19.01
CA ALA A 570 -44.75 21.05 18.01
C ALA A 570 -46.02 20.38 18.60
N ILE A 571 -46.07 20.14 19.93
CA ILE A 571 -47.21 19.47 20.58
C ILE A 571 -48.49 20.31 20.44
N LYS A 572 -49.59 19.69 19.97
CA LYS A 572 -50.93 20.28 19.87
C LYS A 572 -51.99 19.40 20.57
N PRO A 573 -52.87 19.96 21.43
CA PRO A 573 -52.86 21.35 21.94
C PRO A 573 -51.60 21.66 22.76
N LYS A 574 -51.34 22.94 23.07
CA LYS A 574 -50.11 23.43 23.71
C LYS A 574 -49.71 22.53 24.91
N PRO A 575 -48.42 22.16 25.06
CA PRO A 575 -47.99 21.22 26.09
C PRO A 575 -48.28 21.75 27.51
N SER A 576 -48.58 20.83 28.42
CA SER A 576 -48.79 21.15 29.84
C SER A 576 -47.50 21.63 30.49
N LEU A 577 -47.61 22.37 31.60
CA LEU A 577 -46.45 22.85 32.36
C LEU A 577 -45.52 21.71 32.79
N GLU A 578 -46.08 20.56 33.14
CA GLU A 578 -45.30 19.38 33.52
C GLU A 578 -44.51 18.80 32.33
N GLN A 579 -45.12 18.75 31.15
CA GLN A 579 -44.46 18.31 29.91
C GLN A 579 -43.30 19.24 29.54
N VAL A 580 -43.50 20.56 29.62
CA VAL A 580 -42.45 21.56 29.38
C VAL A 580 -41.30 21.41 30.38
N LYS A 581 -41.62 21.23 31.68
CA LYS A 581 -40.58 21.02 32.71
C LYS A 581 -39.76 19.76 32.46
N LYS A 582 -40.41 18.63 32.13
CA LYS A 582 -39.71 17.37 31.79
C LYS A 582 -38.81 17.53 30.56
N ALA A 583 -39.32 18.18 29.52
CA ALA A 583 -38.54 18.48 28.32
C ALA A 583 -37.33 19.37 28.62
N GLN A 584 -37.51 20.43 29.42
CA GLN A 584 -36.43 21.34 29.80
C GLN A 584 -35.30 20.63 30.55
N ILE A 585 -35.62 19.72 31.48
CA ILE A 585 -34.61 18.92 32.20
C ILE A 585 -33.78 18.09 31.21
N LEU A 586 -34.42 17.46 30.23
CA LEU A 586 -33.72 16.66 29.21
C LEU A 586 -32.87 17.55 28.30
N ILE A 587 -33.38 18.72 27.90
CA ILE A 587 -32.62 19.72 27.12
C ILE A 587 -31.38 20.14 27.90
N ASP A 588 -31.54 20.57 29.16
CA ASP A 588 -30.43 21.04 30.01
C ASP A 588 -29.39 19.94 30.24
N THR A 589 -29.84 18.69 30.42
CA THR A 589 -28.95 17.52 30.57
C THR A 589 -28.12 17.28 29.29
N ASN A 590 -28.76 17.28 28.12
CA ASN A 590 -28.05 17.11 26.85
C ASN A 590 -27.10 18.28 26.56
N ILE A 591 -27.50 19.51 26.91
CA ILE A 591 -26.63 20.70 26.82
C ILE A 591 -25.43 20.57 27.76
N ALA A 592 -25.61 20.09 28.99
CA ALA A 592 -24.52 19.87 29.93
C ALA A 592 -23.54 18.81 29.42
N HIS A 593 -24.03 17.70 28.85
CA HIS A 593 -23.19 16.69 28.20
C HIS A 593 -22.43 17.28 27.00
N ALA A 594 -23.11 18.01 26.13
CA ALA A 594 -22.48 18.68 24.99
C ALA A 594 -21.38 19.64 25.44
N ASN A 595 -21.63 20.46 26.45
CA ASN A 595 -20.64 21.40 26.99
C ASN A 595 -19.43 20.69 27.61
N LYS A 596 -19.65 19.52 28.25
CA LYS A 596 -18.57 18.68 28.78
C LYS A 596 -17.71 18.12 27.65
N HIS A 597 -18.32 17.57 26.60
CA HIS A 597 -17.61 17.11 25.40
C HIS A 597 -16.86 18.25 24.69
N GLY A 598 -17.47 19.43 24.59
CA GLY A 598 -16.84 20.63 24.04
C GLY A 598 -15.60 21.06 24.83
N ARG A 599 -15.62 20.99 26.16
CA ARG A 599 -14.44 21.27 26.99
C ARG A 599 -13.30 20.29 26.72
N TRP A 600 -13.57 18.98 26.72
CA TRP A 600 -12.56 17.97 26.39
C TRP A 600 -11.97 18.16 24.99
N ALA A 601 -12.80 18.50 24.00
CA ALA A 601 -12.30 18.85 22.68
C ALA A 601 -11.35 20.07 22.72
N LEU A 602 -11.73 21.14 23.42
CA LEU A 602 -10.90 22.34 23.55
C LEU A 602 -9.56 22.06 24.26
N ASP A 603 -9.55 21.23 25.31
CA ASP A 603 -8.32 20.86 26.02
C ASP A 603 -7.31 20.19 25.06
N HIS A 604 -7.77 19.21 24.28
CA HIS A 604 -6.94 18.56 23.26
C HIS A 604 -6.51 19.51 22.14
N LEU A 605 -7.38 20.41 21.68
CA LEU A 605 -7.02 21.38 20.65
C LEU A 605 -6.01 22.40 21.15
N GLN A 606 -6.10 22.81 22.43
CA GLN A 606 -5.13 23.71 23.05
C GLN A 606 -3.76 23.04 23.13
N GLU A 607 -3.72 21.75 23.47
CA GLU A 607 -2.48 20.98 23.43
C GLU A 607 -1.94 20.87 22.00
N SER A 608 -2.81 20.62 21.03
CA SER A 608 -2.44 20.60 19.60
C SER A 608 -1.78 21.90 19.14
N THR A 609 -2.32 23.07 19.53
CA THR A 609 -1.73 24.37 19.15
C THR A 609 -0.54 24.75 20.01
N ARG A 610 -0.41 24.21 21.23
CA ARG A 610 0.82 24.30 22.03
C ARG A 610 1.98 23.57 21.37
N ILE A 611 1.72 22.39 20.82
CA ILE A 611 2.70 21.59 20.07
C ILE A 611 3.06 22.27 18.75
N TYR A 612 2.06 22.73 17.99
CA TYR A 612 2.27 23.41 16.72
C TYR A 612 1.39 24.68 16.61
N PRO A 613 1.94 25.86 16.95
CA PRO A 613 1.18 27.12 17.00
C PRO A 613 0.57 27.59 15.68
N ASN A 614 1.07 27.10 14.54
CA ASN A 614 0.57 27.45 13.21
C ASN A 614 -0.37 26.38 12.64
N PHE A 615 -0.99 25.53 13.47
CA PHE A 615 -1.90 24.50 13.00
C PHE A 615 -3.33 25.04 12.73
N GLY A 616 -3.59 25.46 11.49
CA GLY A 616 -4.86 26.09 11.10
C GLY A 616 -6.11 25.25 11.40
N GLU A 617 -6.03 23.94 11.17
CA GLU A 617 -7.12 22.98 11.37
C GLU A 617 -7.52 22.83 12.84
N ALA A 618 -6.57 22.97 13.77
CA ALA A 618 -6.88 22.95 15.21
C ALA A 618 -7.64 24.22 15.61
N TYR A 619 -7.22 25.40 15.15
CA TYR A 619 -7.97 26.64 15.38
C TYR A 619 -9.37 26.59 14.75
N PHE A 620 -9.50 25.97 13.58
CA PHE A 620 -10.82 25.82 12.94
C PHE A 620 -11.75 24.98 13.82
N SER A 621 -11.22 23.87 14.34
CA SER A 621 -11.96 22.97 15.22
C SER A 621 -12.35 23.67 16.52
N MET A 622 -11.49 24.53 17.10
CA MET A 622 -11.84 25.36 18.27
C MET A 622 -12.96 26.33 17.95
N ALA A 623 -12.86 27.03 16.82
CA ALA A 623 -13.90 27.97 16.36
C ALA A 623 -15.24 27.27 16.19
N TYR A 624 -15.22 26.04 15.65
CA TYR A 624 -16.41 25.24 15.45
C TYR A 624 -17.04 24.79 16.78
N VAL A 625 -16.25 24.41 17.78
CA VAL A 625 -16.73 24.13 19.14
C VAL A 625 -17.46 25.34 19.72
N PHE A 626 -16.82 26.52 19.67
CA PHE A 626 -17.43 27.75 20.16
C PHE A 626 -18.64 28.21 19.33
N GLN A 627 -18.74 27.83 18.06
CA GLN A 627 -19.90 28.18 17.25
C GLN A 627 -21.09 27.24 17.49
N LYS A 628 -20.85 25.93 17.65
CA LYS A 628 -21.90 24.90 17.56
C LYS A 628 -22.16 24.14 18.86
N ILE A 629 -21.18 24.01 19.75
CA ILE A 629 -21.28 23.17 20.96
C ILE A 629 -21.37 24.02 22.21
N THR A 630 -20.49 25.00 22.37
CA THR A 630 -20.48 25.96 23.49
C THR A 630 -20.58 27.38 22.94
N PRO A 631 -21.77 27.82 22.49
CA PRO A 631 -21.96 29.08 21.77
C PRO A 631 -21.28 30.27 22.44
N ASN A 632 -20.21 30.76 21.83
CA ASN A 632 -19.51 32.01 22.15
C ASN A 632 -19.04 32.63 20.84
N VAL A 633 -19.78 33.65 20.38
CA VAL A 633 -19.60 34.23 19.05
C VAL A 633 -18.25 34.93 18.92
N ASP A 634 -17.77 35.59 19.99
CA ASP A 634 -16.49 36.31 19.96
C ASP A 634 -15.31 35.34 19.91
N SER A 635 -15.34 34.27 20.69
CA SER A 635 -14.35 33.20 20.61
C SER A 635 -14.38 32.51 19.24
N ALA A 636 -15.56 32.22 18.69
CA ALA A 636 -15.69 31.63 17.36
C ALA A 636 -15.06 32.53 16.26
N LYS A 637 -15.38 33.83 16.25
CA LYS A 637 -14.78 34.80 15.31
C LYS A 637 -13.26 34.88 15.49
N TYR A 638 -12.78 34.95 16.73
CA TYR A 638 -11.35 34.99 17.03
C TYR A 638 -10.62 33.77 16.45
N TYR A 639 -11.11 32.57 16.71
CA TYR A 639 -10.43 31.35 16.26
C TYR A 639 -10.55 31.12 14.75
N TYR A 640 -11.65 31.48 14.10
CA TYR A 640 -11.69 31.45 12.63
C TYR A 640 -10.69 32.41 12.00
N LYS A 641 -10.48 33.59 12.60
CA LYS A 641 -9.41 34.49 12.16
C LYS A 641 -8.02 33.90 12.39
N GLN A 642 -7.79 33.18 13.49
CA GLN A 642 -6.53 32.45 13.68
C GLN A 642 -6.34 31.36 12.63
N THR A 643 -7.39 30.62 12.26
CA THR A 643 -7.34 29.68 11.13
C THR A 643 -6.91 30.39 9.85
N ILE A 644 -7.51 31.53 9.51
CA ILE A 644 -7.14 32.28 8.29
C ILE A 644 -5.69 32.78 8.34
N ARG A 645 -5.20 33.17 9.52
CA ARG A 645 -3.78 33.57 9.71
C ARG A 645 -2.81 32.40 9.53
N ALA A 646 -3.15 31.24 10.09
CA ALA A 646 -2.32 30.04 10.05
C ALA A 646 -2.41 29.29 8.70
N ALA A 647 -3.60 29.27 8.09
CA ALA A 647 -3.93 28.56 6.85
C ALA A 647 -4.86 29.43 5.98
N ASN A 648 -4.28 30.41 5.28
CA ASN A 648 -5.04 31.40 4.50
C ASN A 648 -5.85 30.83 3.33
N ALA A 649 -5.59 29.59 2.92
CA ALA A 649 -6.32 28.86 1.87
C ALA A 649 -7.49 28.01 2.43
N TYR A 650 -7.76 28.06 3.73
CA TYR A 650 -8.79 27.22 4.36
C TYR A 650 -10.20 27.80 4.17
N ALA A 651 -10.81 27.48 3.02
CA ALA A 651 -12.14 27.98 2.61
C ALA A 651 -13.26 27.88 3.68
N PRO A 652 -13.39 26.78 4.44
CA PRO A 652 -14.43 26.65 5.45
C PRO A 652 -14.39 27.73 6.53
N ALA A 653 -13.20 28.25 6.88
CA ALA A 653 -13.07 29.30 7.89
C ALA A 653 -13.68 30.63 7.44
N TYR A 654 -13.43 31.03 6.18
CA TYR A 654 -14.07 32.21 5.60
C TYR A 654 -15.58 32.04 5.53
N ASN A 655 -16.07 30.90 5.05
CA ASN A 655 -17.50 30.65 4.96
C ASN A 655 -18.19 30.70 6.33
N ASN A 656 -17.62 30.08 7.36
CA ASN A 656 -18.24 30.07 8.68
C ASN A 656 -18.20 31.45 9.37
N LEU A 657 -17.18 32.28 9.11
CA LEU A 657 -17.21 33.70 9.48
C LEU A 657 -18.34 34.43 8.77
N GLY A 658 -18.54 34.17 7.47
CA GLY A 658 -19.65 34.71 6.71
C GLY A 658 -21.01 34.38 7.34
N VAL A 659 -21.20 33.13 7.75
CA VAL A 659 -22.42 32.67 8.46
C VAL A 659 -22.64 33.44 9.76
N ILE A 660 -21.58 33.67 10.55
CA ILE A 660 -21.68 34.45 11.79
C ILE A 660 -22.09 35.89 11.50
N TYR A 661 -21.41 36.57 10.58
CA TYR A 661 -21.72 37.96 10.24
C TYR A 661 -23.11 38.12 9.61
N GLN A 662 -23.56 37.13 8.84
CA GLN A 662 -24.93 37.13 8.31
C GLN A 662 -25.95 37.06 9.45
N GLY A 663 -25.76 36.16 10.42
CA GLY A 663 -26.65 36.03 11.57
C GLY A 663 -26.66 37.29 12.45
N GLU A 664 -25.50 37.88 12.71
CA GLU A 664 -25.42 39.17 13.43
C GLU A 664 -26.08 40.30 12.64
N GLY A 665 -25.87 40.37 11.33
CA GLY A 665 -26.48 41.36 10.45
C GLY A 665 -28.00 41.27 10.41
N GLN A 666 -28.55 40.05 10.40
CA GLN A 666 -30.00 39.81 10.48
C GLN A 666 -30.58 40.18 11.85
N THR A 667 -29.94 39.73 12.93
CA THR A 667 -30.45 39.95 14.29
C THR A 667 -30.35 41.41 14.72
N GLN A 668 -29.31 42.12 14.27
CA GLN A 668 -29.06 43.52 14.63
C GLN A 668 -29.54 44.51 13.57
N ASN A 669 -30.14 44.03 12.48
CA ASN A 669 -30.52 44.84 11.31
C ASN A 669 -29.35 45.72 10.80
N ASN A 670 -28.14 45.13 10.69
CA ASN A 670 -26.91 45.85 10.36
C ASN A 670 -26.41 45.46 8.97
N ARG A 671 -26.56 46.38 8.02
CA ARG A 671 -26.13 46.19 6.61
C ARG A 671 -24.64 45.94 6.45
N GLN A 672 -23.78 46.63 7.21
CA GLN A 672 -22.32 46.45 7.10
C GLN A 672 -21.88 45.02 7.46
N LYS A 673 -22.60 44.37 8.38
CA LYS A 673 -22.37 42.96 8.72
C LYS A 673 -22.84 42.00 7.63
N LEU A 674 -23.93 42.30 6.93
CA LEU A 674 -24.34 41.54 5.76
C LEU A 674 -23.34 41.70 4.59
N GLU A 675 -22.76 42.89 4.43
CA GLU A 675 -21.69 43.15 3.47
C GLU A 675 -20.41 42.38 3.82
N LEU A 676 -20.03 42.32 5.11
CA LEU A 676 -18.97 41.45 5.61
C LEU A 676 -19.25 39.97 5.30
N ALA A 677 -20.48 39.51 5.55
CA ALA A 677 -20.86 38.13 5.24
C ALA A 677 -20.64 37.81 3.75
N SER A 678 -21.10 38.70 2.87
CA SER A 678 -20.93 38.58 1.43
C SER A 678 -19.46 38.56 1.02
N TYR A 679 -18.64 39.43 1.60
CA TYR A 679 -17.18 39.44 1.42
C TYR A 679 -16.56 38.10 1.79
N TYR A 680 -16.88 37.56 2.97
CA TYR A 680 -16.33 36.30 3.46
C TYR A 680 -16.77 35.09 2.62
N TYR A 681 -18.02 35.04 2.15
CA TYR A 681 -18.46 33.99 1.22
C TYR A 681 -17.71 34.07 -0.11
N ASN A 682 -17.56 35.27 -0.68
CA ASN A 682 -16.76 35.47 -1.89
C ASN A 682 -15.29 35.05 -1.68
N ARG A 683 -14.68 35.39 -0.53
CA ARG A 683 -13.31 34.96 -0.19
C ARG A 683 -13.17 33.44 -0.09
N SER A 684 -14.17 32.75 0.47
CA SER A 684 -14.16 31.27 0.52
C SER A 684 -14.08 30.65 -0.88
N MET A 685 -14.77 31.24 -1.86
CA MET A 685 -14.74 30.82 -3.26
C MET A 685 -13.46 31.24 -3.99
N VAL A 686 -12.84 32.36 -3.60
CA VAL A 686 -11.54 32.76 -4.15
C VAL A 686 -10.45 31.77 -3.75
N VAL A 687 -10.43 31.34 -2.49
CA VAL A 687 -9.41 30.39 -2.01
C VAL A 687 -9.71 28.95 -2.44
N ASN A 688 -10.99 28.62 -2.62
CA ASN A 688 -11.42 27.33 -3.18
C ASN A 688 -12.65 27.52 -4.09
N PRO A 689 -12.44 27.65 -5.42
CA PRO A 689 -13.52 27.84 -6.38
C PRO A 689 -14.58 26.73 -6.39
N ALA A 690 -14.21 25.51 -6.00
CA ALA A 690 -15.09 24.35 -5.94
C ALA A 690 -15.87 24.24 -4.62
N TYR A 691 -15.71 25.20 -3.69
CA TYR A 691 -16.33 25.12 -2.37
C TYR A 691 -17.85 25.43 -2.42
N VAL A 692 -18.65 24.36 -2.50
CA VAL A 692 -20.10 24.40 -2.71
C VAL A 692 -20.83 25.19 -1.62
N ASP A 693 -20.48 25.03 -0.35
CA ASP A 693 -21.15 25.74 0.74
C ASP A 693 -21.01 27.26 0.61
N GLY A 694 -19.82 27.72 0.21
CA GLY A 694 -19.57 29.14 -0.05
C GLY A 694 -20.43 29.67 -1.20
N GLN A 695 -20.57 28.90 -2.27
CA GLN A 695 -21.43 29.24 -3.42
C GLN A 695 -22.90 29.34 -3.01
N ASN A 696 -23.40 28.34 -2.27
CA ASN A 696 -24.78 28.27 -1.79
C ASN A 696 -25.10 29.43 -0.83
N ASN A 697 -24.22 29.69 0.13
CA ASN A 697 -24.42 30.76 1.11
C ASN A 697 -24.38 32.15 0.46
N ARG A 698 -23.46 32.38 -0.48
CA ARG A 698 -23.44 33.60 -1.29
C ARG A 698 -24.74 33.77 -2.08
N ALA A 699 -25.19 32.72 -2.77
CA ALA A 699 -26.41 32.77 -3.57
C ALA A 699 -27.65 33.08 -2.70
N ASN A 700 -27.74 32.46 -1.53
CA ASN A 700 -28.81 32.70 -0.56
C ASN A 700 -28.80 34.13 -0.03
N LEU A 701 -27.62 34.67 0.33
CA LEU A 701 -27.49 36.04 0.79
C LEU A 701 -27.87 37.06 -0.29
N LEU A 702 -27.41 36.84 -1.53
CA LEU A 702 -27.75 37.68 -2.67
C LEU A 702 -29.26 37.66 -2.95
N LYS A 703 -29.89 36.48 -2.92
CA LYS A 703 -31.34 36.34 -3.12
C LYS A 703 -32.15 37.05 -2.02
N ALA A 704 -31.71 36.95 -0.77
CA ALA A 704 -32.45 37.49 0.37
C ALA A 704 -32.27 39.01 0.56
N PHE A 705 -31.08 39.56 0.26
CA PHE A 705 -30.74 40.95 0.60
C PHE A 705 -30.21 41.78 -0.57
N GLY A 706 -29.96 41.18 -1.74
CA GLY A 706 -29.40 41.89 -2.90
C GLY A 706 -27.92 42.27 -2.74
N ILE A 707 -27.18 41.64 -1.82
CA ILE A 707 -25.81 42.01 -1.45
C ILE A 707 -24.79 41.02 -2.04
N ASP A 708 -23.93 41.52 -2.93
CA ASP A 708 -22.74 40.81 -3.44
C ASP A 708 -21.49 41.68 -3.37
N VAL A 709 -20.76 41.57 -2.26
CA VAL A 709 -19.55 42.37 -1.99
C VAL A 709 -18.34 41.49 -2.19
N LYS A 710 -17.49 41.83 -3.17
CA LYS A 710 -16.25 41.09 -3.46
C LYS A 710 -15.03 41.65 -2.75
N MET A 711 -15.04 42.94 -2.44
CA MET A 711 -13.94 43.65 -1.78
C MET A 711 -14.49 44.60 -0.72
N LEU A 712 -13.79 44.69 0.40
CA LEU A 712 -14.02 45.66 1.46
C LEU A 712 -12.70 46.37 1.78
N PRO A 713 -12.73 47.67 2.15
CA PRO A 713 -11.57 48.35 2.66
C PRO A 713 -10.95 47.62 3.85
N ASP A 714 -9.62 47.58 3.92
CA ASP A 714 -8.88 46.95 5.04
C ASP A 714 -9.25 47.55 6.39
N SER A 715 -9.59 48.84 6.44
CA SER A 715 -10.08 49.50 7.66
C SER A 715 -11.39 48.88 8.18
N ILE A 716 -12.26 48.40 7.29
CA ILE A 716 -13.50 47.71 7.65
C ILE A 716 -13.18 46.26 8.05
N VAL A 717 -12.37 45.56 7.25
CA VAL A 717 -12.02 44.15 7.52
C VAL A 717 -11.23 44.01 8.83
N ASN A 718 -10.35 44.95 9.16
CA ASN A 718 -9.54 44.92 10.38
C ASN A 718 -10.31 45.38 11.62
N LYS A 719 -11.34 46.22 11.45
CA LYS A 719 -12.20 46.68 12.54
C LYS A 719 -13.07 45.56 13.12
N TYR A 720 -13.55 44.66 12.26
CA TYR A 720 -14.46 43.57 12.62
C TYR A 720 -13.72 42.26 12.74
#